data_AF-A0A6P7TWG1-F1
#
_entry.id   AF-A0A6P7TWG1-F1
#
_cell.length_a   1.000
_cell.length_b   1.000
_cell.length_c   1.000
_cell.angle_alpha   90.00
_cell.angle_beta   90.00
_cell.angle_gamma   90.00
#
_symmetry.space_group_name_H-M   'P 1'
#
loop_
_entity.id
_entity.type
_entity.pdbx_description
1 polymer ?
#
loop_
_entity_poly.entity_id
_entity_poly.type
_entity_poly.pdbx_seq_one_letter_code
_entity_poly.pdbx_strand_id
1 'polypeptide(L)'
;MLGNTTDSEAGSMASHVTALPPVPARLSQSLPIRGFEPEIHKQLNEEHTRAEQHRQNYERLKVQHSRLQEEVAKIQNECRQKSEENRLLYNNLRSTQEQYHKGLLEKNEEITLLRTKVVTPQQIELIRLETYSELEKNYKERYHKLELELEEFKNCCNRQRYELSLLESKCEQQDVQHKNANQELRKKSEAEVNNVRAEKDRLLAQLHSESSKDTEQIFSLKRENVTLQEQLKSALTGLEEAQALREKSSLEIDRVSRLLAKNEVEQSANLKKIEVEKEMLTKEIQKFHEEMYECEIQQTKVSNQKHELEQDNMNLKTKLEQYIQQHKLEMGELKLDLTRQIGDVQRERDKLQNTIEDLKVQLDVSEQANRQHSQNLMDKKKEMTRQVQLAKEKEIQKLNEVENEKLELEAQLQELQRQNSDQINVWQAEKDILEDKIKDVTDSKNLVEKELLILKAKVDHERSVKDELEQERSDNRALRSQVNSLQAEINHLHLEEHNMSDKCQRLRSSVEKYRSEVKRIEETTKKNDQQTEEQLHKQKHMWKENLERIEKRNEELEKKCKINFERLSAAASIHEKYKKKSLLAIQTLKKKLELKCAKIEELDAMCKIFENWVSPEEHKKLKLQLQDLLYRHNEFRRLVFSAPVVGDKGPLNPILPNNSFHSNFEEQDNCHRKELHQLKDRLEKLDSNQREQLEELQHFISNSPPSVQRSCSNEC
;
A
#
# COMPACT_ATOMS: atom_id res chain seq x y z
N MET A 1 -0.20 -43.77 -11.64
CA MET A 1 -0.85 -43.97 -12.96
C MET A 1 -1.15 -42.59 -13.56
N LEU A 2 -1.25 -42.51 -14.90
CA LEU A 2 -1.98 -41.52 -15.73
C LEU A 2 -2.12 -40.05 -15.21
N GLY A 3 -1.72 -39.01 -15.95
CA GLY A 3 -1.21 -38.98 -17.33
C GLY A 3 -0.70 -37.61 -17.78
N ASN A 4 -0.50 -37.44 -19.09
CA ASN A 4 0.18 -36.29 -19.71
C ASN A 4 -0.79 -35.26 -20.32
N THR A 5 -0.39 -33.97 -20.29
CA THR A 5 -0.54 -32.94 -21.36
C THR A 5 0.46 -31.82 -21.01
N THR A 6 1.52 -31.49 -21.77
CA THR A 6 1.61 -30.91 -23.14
C THR A 6 0.99 -29.52 -23.26
N ASP A 7 1.84 -28.48 -23.32
CA ASP A 7 2.10 -27.60 -24.48
C ASP A 7 3.20 -26.60 -24.07
N SER A 8 4.28 -26.28 -24.82
CA SER A 8 4.59 -26.23 -26.27
C SER A 8 4.36 -24.85 -26.90
N GLU A 9 5.44 -24.07 -27.04
CA GLU A 9 5.66 -23.31 -28.28
C GLU A 9 7.15 -22.97 -28.50
N ALA A 10 7.59 -22.93 -29.76
CA ALA A 10 8.95 -22.56 -30.15
C ALA A 10 8.96 -21.96 -31.57
N GLY A 11 9.43 -20.72 -31.70
CA GLY A 11 9.74 -20.05 -32.96
C GLY A 11 10.92 -19.08 -32.72
N SER A 12 12.06 -19.06 -33.42
CA SER A 12 12.48 -19.47 -34.78
C SER A 12 12.54 -18.31 -35.77
N MET A 13 13.68 -18.22 -36.49
CA MET A 13 14.01 -17.28 -37.58
C MET A 13 14.18 -15.80 -37.18
N ALA A 14 14.93 -14.96 -37.91
CA ALA A 14 16.12 -15.15 -38.77
C ALA A 14 16.68 -13.76 -39.15
N SER A 15 17.86 -13.69 -39.78
CA SER A 15 18.38 -12.55 -40.59
C SER A 15 18.49 -11.16 -39.91
N HIS A 16 19.62 -10.46 -40.02
CA HIS A 16 20.18 -10.05 -41.30
C HIS A 16 21.73 -10.01 -41.34
N VAL A 17 22.26 -10.26 -42.54
CA VAL A 17 23.64 -9.97 -42.93
C VAL A 17 23.64 -8.77 -43.88
N THR A 18 24.43 -7.75 -43.56
CA THR A 18 24.79 -6.62 -44.44
C THR A 18 26.22 -6.22 -44.05
N ALA A 19 27.27 -6.69 -44.74
CA ALA A 19 27.78 -6.17 -46.01
C ALA A 19 28.31 -4.71 -45.93
N LEU A 20 29.64 -4.60 -45.75
CA LEU A 20 30.64 -3.79 -46.49
C LEU A 20 30.16 -2.53 -47.26
N PRO A 21 30.96 -1.42 -47.34
CA PRO A 21 32.36 -1.50 -47.82
C PRO A 21 33.32 -0.47 -47.11
N PRO A 22 34.34 0.21 -47.72
CA PRO A 22 35.69 0.15 -47.13
C PRO A 22 36.48 1.49 -46.97
N VAL A 23 37.65 1.40 -46.33
CA VAL A 23 38.96 2.06 -46.67
C VAL A 23 38.91 3.48 -47.29
N PRO A 24 39.50 4.49 -46.60
CA PRO A 24 40.90 4.80 -46.95
C PRO A 24 41.86 5.02 -45.77
N ALA A 25 43.11 4.62 -46.00
CA ALA A 25 44.28 5.09 -45.24
C ALA A 25 45.01 6.20 -46.02
N ARG A 26 45.85 6.99 -45.33
CA ARG A 26 46.41 8.29 -45.79
C ARG A 26 45.33 9.39 -45.74
N LEU A 27 45.64 10.65 -45.40
CA LEU A 27 46.87 11.39 -45.68
C LEU A 27 47.70 11.78 -44.44
N SER A 28 48.97 11.39 -44.47
CA SER A 28 50.04 12.17 -43.85
C SER A 28 50.33 13.39 -44.73
N GLN A 29 49.79 14.56 -44.38
CA GLN A 29 50.14 15.83 -45.00
C GLN A 29 50.53 16.86 -43.95
N SER A 30 51.75 17.36 -44.08
CA SER A 30 52.22 18.58 -43.40
C SER A 30 51.55 19.81 -44.00
N LEU A 31 51.12 20.75 -43.16
CA LEU A 31 51.46 22.18 -43.19
C LEU A 31 50.77 22.89 -41.99
N PRO A 32 51.24 24.08 -41.54
CA PRO A 32 50.93 24.57 -40.20
C PRO A 32 49.69 25.47 -40.12
N ILE A 33 48.82 25.21 -39.12
CA ILE A 33 47.86 26.19 -38.61
C ILE A 33 48.08 26.35 -37.10
N ARG A 34 49.18 27.07 -36.79
CA ARG A 34 49.61 27.42 -35.43
C ARG A 34 48.63 28.43 -34.81
N GLY A 35 47.53 27.91 -34.27
CA GLY A 35 46.43 28.68 -33.68
C GLY A 35 45.35 27.85 -32.99
N PHE A 36 45.16 26.58 -33.39
CA PHE A 36 44.16 25.68 -32.80
C PHE A 36 44.72 24.67 -31.78
N GLU A 37 46.04 24.59 -31.58
CA GLU A 37 46.68 23.71 -30.58
C GLU A 37 46.04 23.75 -29.18
N PRO A 38 45.79 24.91 -28.54
CA PRO A 38 45.21 24.92 -27.19
C PRO A 38 43.77 24.39 -27.16
N GLU A 39 42.98 24.62 -28.21
CA GLU A 39 41.59 24.16 -28.28
C GLU A 39 41.51 22.66 -28.57
N ILE A 40 42.42 22.11 -29.40
CA ILE A 40 42.53 20.67 -29.63
C ILE A 40 43.01 19.95 -28.35
N HIS A 41 43.99 20.50 -27.63
CA HIS A 41 44.42 19.94 -26.34
C HIS A 41 43.34 20.03 -25.27
N LYS A 42 42.56 21.11 -25.23
CA LYS A 42 41.39 21.26 -24.37
C LYS A 42 40.32 20.23 -24.70
N GLN A 43 39.93 20.09 -25.97
CA GLN A 43 38.97 19.06 -26.42
C GLN A 43 39.46 17.64 -26.08
N LEU A 44 40.75 17.33 -26.26
CA LEU A 44 41.32 16.04 -25.90
C LEU A 44 41.27 15.77 -24.38
N ASN A 45 41.49 16.81 -23.55
CA ASN A 45 41.33 16.72 -22.10
C ASN A 45 39.85 16.59 -21.68
N GLU A 46 38.93 17.24 -22.39
CA GLU A 46 37.48 17.12 -22.18
C GLU A 46 36.96 15.73 -22.59
N GLU A 47 37.49 15.13 -23.67
CA GLU A 47 37.22 13.74 -24.04
C GLU A 47 37.84 12.77 -23.03
N HIS A 48 39.08 12.99 -22.59
CA HIS A 48 39.73 12.13 -21.59
C HIS A 48 38.98 12.16 -20.24
N THR A 49 38.55 13.34 -19.79
CA THR A 49 37.77 13.48 -18.55
C THR A 49 36.36 12.90 -18.70
N ARG A 50 35.70 13.01 -19.87
CA ARG A 50 34.44 12.30 -20.15
C ARG A 50 34.63 10.79 -20.19
N ALA A 51 35.66 10.28 -20.85
CA ALA A 51 35.98 8.84 -20.87
C ALA A 51 36.27 8.29 -19.46
N GLU A 52 37.01 9.04 -18.64
CA GLU A 52 37.27 8.69 -17.25
C GLU A 52 35.98 8.73 -16.40
N GLN A 53 35.11 9.72 -16.59
CA GLN A 53 33.79 9.75 -15.96
C GLN A 53 32.92 8.56 -16.39
N HIS A 54 32.94 8.18 -17.68
CA HIS A 54 32.23 6.98 -18.16
C HIS A 54 32.80 5.69 -17.54
N ARG A 55 34.13 5.59 -17.38
CA ARG A 55 34.79 4.46 -16.69
C ARG A 55 34.38 4.37 -15.21
N GLN A 56 34.37 5.50 -14.50
CA GLN A 56 33.91 5.59 -13.11
C GLN A 56 32.40 5.32 -12.97
N ASN A 57 31.59 5.73 -13.95
CA ASN A 57 30.16 5.43 -14.00
C ASN A 57 29.91 3.94 -14.23
N TYR A 58 30.67 3.31 -15.14
CA TYR A 58 30.59 1.87 -15.40
C TYR A 58 30.97 1.04 -14.16
N GLU A 59 32.10 1.33 -13.52
CA GLU A 59 32.50 0.60 -12.30
C GLU A 59 31.52 0.84 -11.13
N ARG A 60 30.99 2.06 -10.97
CA ARG A 60 29.90 2.29 -9.99
C ARG A 60 28.65 1.48 -10.32
N LEU A 61 28.21 1.45 -11.57
CA LEU A 61 27.04 0.69 -12.01
C LEU A 61 27.26 -0.83 -11.84
N LYS A 62 28.45 -1.33 -12.13
CA LYS A 62 28.88 -2.72 -11.96
C LYS A 62 28.87 -3.14 -10.48
N VAL A 63 29.41 -2.31 -9.57
CA VAL A 63 29.32 -2.55 -8.12
C VAL A 63 27.86 -2.56 -7.63
N GLN A 64 27.03 -1.63 -8.11
CA GLN A 64 25.59 -1.64 -7.78
C GLN A 64 24.86 -2.86 -8.35
N HIS A 65 25.22 -3.31 -9.55
CA HIS A 65 24.64 -4.52 -10.15
C HIS A 65 25.02 -5.78 -9.37
N SER A 66 26.30 -5.95 -8.99
CA SER A 66 26.74 -7.06 -8.12
C SER A 66 26.04 -7.02 -6.77
N ARG A 67 25.92 -5.84 -6.14
CA ARG A 67 25.16 -5.68 -4.89
C ARG A 67 23.69 -6.07 -5.04
N LEU A 68 23.01 -5.61 -6.10
CA LEU A 68 21.62 -5.99 -6.37
C LEU A 68 21.48 -7.49 -6.66
N GLN A 69 22.47 -8.11 -7.31
CA GLN A 69 22.52 -9.55 -7.55
C GLN A 69 22.68 -10.34 -6.23
N GLU A 70 23.50 -9.87 -5.30
CA GLU A 70 23.62 -10.41 -3.94
C GLU A 70 22.34 -10.23 -3.13
N GLU A 71 21.71 -9.05 -3.17
CA GLU A 71 20.43 -8.78 -2.49
C GLU A 71 19.29 -9.65 -3.06
N VAL A 72 19.22 -9.84 -4.38
CA VAL A 72 18.27 -10.76 -5.04
C VAL A 72 18.56 -12.22 -4.67
N ALA A 73 19.83 -12.66 -4.67
CA ALA A 73 20.20 -14.02 -4.27
C ALA A 73 19.86 -14.31 -2.80
N LYS A 74 20.05 -13.31 -1.92
CA LYS A 74 19.64 -13.38 -0.51
C LYS A 74 18.12 -13.52 -0.38
N ILE A 75 17.33 -12.66 -1.03
CA ILE A 75 15.86 -12.72 -1.01
C ILE A 75 15.38 -14.08 -1.55
N GLN A 76 15.96 -14.59 -2.64
CA GLN A 76 15.62 -15.92 -3.17
C GLN A 76 15.88 -17.05 -2.16
N ASN A 77 16.98 -16.98 -1.40
CA ASN A 77 17.29 -17.97 -0.37
C ASN A 77 16.36 -17.84 0.85
N GLU A 78 16.02 -16.62 1.28
CA GLU A 78 15.03 -16.38 2.33
C GLU A 78 13.63 -16.90 1.92
N CYS A 79 13.22 -16.68 0.67
CA CYS A 79 11.98 -17.25 0.11
C CYS A 79 12.00 -18.78 0.06
N ARG A 80 13.12 -19.41 -0.34
CA ARG A 80 13.29 -20.88 -0.29
C ARG A 80 13.15 -21.41 1.13
N GLN A 81 13.89 -20.82 2.08
CA GLN A 81 13.84 -21.21 3.49
C GLN A 81 12.41 -21.08 4.04
N LYS A 82 11.70 -19.98 3.76
CA LYS A 82 10.31 -19.80 4.20
C LYS A 82 9.33 -20.74 3.50
N SER A 83 9.60 -21.18 2.27
CA SER A 83 8.83 -22.24 1.61
C SER A 83 9.05 -23.61 2.29
N GLU A 84 10.30 -23.93 2.64
CA GLU A 84 10.65 -25.18 3.31
C GLU A 84 10.13 -25.24 4.77
N GLU A 85 10.25 -24.14 5.53
CA GLU A 85 9.65 -24.00 6.86
C GLU A 85 8.13 -24.21 6.81
N ASN A 86 7.43 -23.56 5.87
CA ASN A 86 5.99 -23.77 5.69
C ASN A 86 5.66 -25.22 5.30
N ARG A 87 6.42 -25.84 4.39
CA ARG A 87 6.24 -27.25 4.02
C ARG A 87 6.40 -28.19 5.21
N LEU A 88 7.39 -27.95 6.08
CA LEU A 88 7.58 -28.71 7.31
C LEU A 88 6.44 -28.50 8.30
N LEU A 89 5.95 -27.27 8.48
CA LEU A 89 4.79 -26.97 9.31
C LEU A 89 3.52 -27.66 8.80
N TYR A 90 3.25 -27.62 7.49
CA TYR A 90 2.11 -28.35 6.89
C TYR A 90 2.23 -29.87 7.08
N ASN A 91 3.43 -30.45 6.91
CA ASN A 91 3.65 -31.88 7.15
C ASN A 91 3.45 -32.26 8.63
N ASN A 92 3.88 -31.42 9.58
CA ASN A 92 3.72 -31.64 11.01
C ASN A 92 2.24 -31.51 11.45
N LEU A 93 1.53 -30.50 10.94
CA LEU A 93 0.08 -30.34 11.16
C LEU A 93 -0.71 -31.52 10.58
N ARG A 94 -0.34 -31.99 9.38
CA ARG A 94 -0.93 -33.19 8.77
C ARG A 94 -0.65 -34.45 9.59
N SER A 95 0.59 -34.68 10.01
CA SER A 95 0.96 -35.87 10.78
C SER A 95 0.27 -35.90 12.15
N THR A 96 0.12 -34.76 12.82
CA THR A 96 -0.64 -34.67 14.08
C THR A 96 -2.14 -34.88 13.86
N GLN A 97 -2.74 -34.36 12.78
CA GLN A 97 -4.12 -34.69 12.39
C GLN A 97 -4.31 -36.19 12.13
N GLU A 98 -3.40 -36.84 11.40
CA GLU A 98 -3.42 -38.28 11.13
C GLU A 98 -3.27 -39.11 12.43
N GLN A 99 -2.44 -38.67 13.37
CA GLN A 99 -2.32 -39.27 14.72
C GLN A 99 -3.60 -39.13 15.54
N TYR A 100 -4.21 -37.94 15.61
CA TYR A 100 -5.48 -37.74 16.32
C TYR A 100 -6.62 -38.55 15.69
N HIS A 101 -6.66 -38.65 14.36
CA HIS A 101 -7.67 -39.47 13.67
C HIS A 101 -7.48 -40.97 13.97
N LYS A 102 -6.25 -41.47 13.97
CA LYS A 102 -5.93 -42.85 14.37
C LYS A 102 -6.33 -43.14 15.83
N GLY A 103 -5.98 -42.25 16.76
CA GLY A 103 -6.36 -42.39 18.17
C GLY A 103 -7.89 -42.34 18.39
N LEU A 104 -8.62 -41.54 17.61
CA LEU A 104 -10.09 -41.54 17.64
C LEU A 104 -10.70 -42.84 17.12
N LEU A 105 -10.11 -43.46 16.09
CA LEU A 105 -10.53 -44.77 15.59
C LEU A 105 -10.26 -45.86 16.63
N GLU A 106 -9.06 -45.91 17.22
CA GLU A 106 -8.69 -46.84 18.29
C GLU A 106 -9.62 -46.71 19.51
N LYS A 107 -9.97 -45.48 19.93
CA LYS A 107 -10.94 -45.28 21.02
C LYS A 107 -12.37 -45.62 20.63
N ASN A 108 -12.77 -45.45 19.37
CA ASN A 108 -14.07 -45.93 18.91
C ASN A 108 -14.13 -47.46 18.88
N GLU A 109 -13.06 -48.15 18.47
CA GLU A 109 -12.92 -49.60 18.54
C GLU A 109 -12.98 -50.09 19.99
N GLU A 110 -12.22 -49.50 20.91
CA GLU A 110 -12.34 -49.77 22.37
C GLU A 110 -13.78 -49.61 22.87
N ILE A 111 -14.48 -48.55 22.48
CA ILE A 111 -15.88 -48.31 22.86
C ILE A 111 -16.80 -49.40 22.28
N THR A 112 -16.59 -49.87 21.06
CA THR A 112 -17.37 -51.00 20.51
C THR A 112 -17.09 -52.32 21.24
N LEU A 113 -15.83 -52.59 21.60
CA LEU A 113 -15.43 -53.77 22.38
C LEU A 113 -15.95 -53.73 23.82
N LEU A 114 -16.08 -52.54 24.42
CA LEU A 114 -16.73 -52.38 25.71
C LEU A 114 -18.26 -52.56 25.59
N ARG A 115 -18.89 -52.06 24.52
CA ARG A 115 -20.32 -52.27 24.26
C ARG A 115 -20.70 -53.73 24.00
N THR A 116 -19.79 -54.58 23.49
CA THR A 116 -20.04 -56.03 23.37
C THR A 116 -19.72 -56.82 24.65
N LYS A 117 -18.94 -56.25 25.58
CA LYS A 117 -18.65 -56.85 26.90
C LYS A 117 -19.65 -56.46 27.99
N VAL A 118 -20.31 -55.31 27.87
CA VAL A 118 -21.42 -54.93 28.77
C VAL A 118 -22.64 -55.78 28.44
N VAL A 119 -23.12 -56.55 29.42
CA VAL A 119 -24.30 -57.41 29.26
C VAL A 119 -25.52 -56.56 28.92
N THR A 120 -26.11 -56.80 27.75
CA THR A 120 -27.26 -56.02 27.28
C THR A 120 -28.54 -56.44 28.03
N PRO A 121 -29.56 -55.57 28.12
CA PRO A 121 -30.86 -55.95 28.73
C PRO A 121 -31.47 -57.20 28.08
N GLN A 122 -31.26 -57.40 26.77
CA GLN A 122 -31.68 -58.59 26.04
C GLN A 122 -30.92 -59.84 26.48
N GLN A 123 -29.61 -59.75 26.73
CA GLN A 123 -28.82 -60.86 27.28
C GLN A 123 -29.21 -61.18 28.72
N ILE A 124 -29.53 -60.17 29.55
CA ILE A 124 -30.07 -60.39 30.90
C ILE A 124 -31.41 -61.14 30.83
N GLU A 125 -32.28 -60.80 29.89
CA GLU A 125 -33.57 -61.47 29.74
C GLU A 125 -33.44 -62.89 29.17
N LEU A 126 -32.47 -63.15 28.28
CA LEU A 126 -32.12 -64.51 27.85
C LEU A 126 -31.61 -65.35 29.04
N ILE A 127 -30.66 -64.83 29.83
CA ILE A 127 -30.14 -65.52 31.02
C ILE A 127 -31.26 -65.81 32.04
N ARG A 128 -32.23 -64.89 32.19
CA ARG A 128 -33.43 -65.12 33.01
C ARG A 128 -34.29 -66.26 32.45
N LEU A 129 -34.60 -66.26 31.16
CA LEU A 129 -35.39 -67.31 30.51
C LEU A 129 -34.70 -68.69 30.58
N GLU A 130 -33.38 -68.73 30.38
CA GLU A 130 -32.55 -69.92 30.58
C GLU A 130 -32.62 -70.39 32.03
N THR A 131 -32.40 -69.50 33.01
CA THR A 131 -32.51 -69.81 34.45
C THR A 131 -33.89 -70.33 34.82
N TYR A 132 -34.98 -69.73 34.30
CA TYR A 132 -36.33 -70.22 34.54
C TYR A 132 -36.57 -71.60 33.91
N SER A 133 -36.04 -71.84 32.69
CA SER A 133 -36.14 -73.14 32.02
C SER A 133 -35.37 -74.24 32.77
N GLU A 134 -34.17 -73.93 33.26
CA GLU A 134 -33.38 -74.83 34.10
C GLU A 134 -34.05 -75.10 35.44
N LEU A 135 -34.62 -74.09 36.10
CA LEU A 135 -35.39 -74.28 37.34
C LEU A 135 -36.62 -75.17 37.09
N GLU A 136 -37.41 -74.89 36.06
CA GLU A 136 -38.55 -75.74 35.67
C GLU A 136 -38.13 -77.18 35.39
N LYS A 137 -37.02 -77.39 34.68
CA LYS A 137 -36.47 -78.72 34.40
C LYS A 137 -36.06 -79.44 35.69
N ASN A 138 -35.31 -78.77 36.57
CA ASN A 138 -34.90 -79.32 37.87
C ASN A 138 -36.11 -79.69 38.74
N TYR A 139 -37.16 -78.87 38.77
CA TYR A 139 -38.41 -79.22 39.45
C TYR A 139 -39.10 -80.42 38.81
N LYS A 140 -39.26 -80.46 37.49
CA LYS A 140 -39.89 -81.60 36.77
C LYS A 140 -39.12 -82.90 37.01
N GLU A 141 -37.79 -82.89 36.94
CA GLU A 141 -36.97 -84.06 37.26
C GLU A 141 -37.08 -84.50 38.73
N ARG A 142 -37.18 -83.55 39.67
CA ARG A 142 -37.36 -83.87 41.09
C ARG A 142 -38.75 -84.44 41.39
N TYR A 143 -39.80 -83.88 40.80
CA TYR A 143 -41.15 -84.44 40.90
C TYR A 143 -41.19 -85.86 40.31
N HIS A 144 -40.60 -86.08 39.14
CA HIS A 144 -40.58 -87.40 38.52
C HIS A 144 -39.83 -88.45 39.34
N LYS A 145 -38.72 -88.08 39.99
CA LYS A 145 -38.02 -88.97 40.94
C LYS A 145 -38.90 -89.34 42.14
N LEU A 146 -39.63 -88.37 42.70
CA LEU A 146 -40.58 -88.61 43.79
C LEU A 146 -41.78 -89.47 43.36
N GLU A 147 -42.24 -89.36 42.11
CA GLU A 147 -43.27 -90.23 41.54
C GLU A 147 -42.78 -91.70 41.42
N LEU A 148 -41.54 -91.89 40.97
CA LEU A 148 -40.91 -93.22 40.87
C LEU A 148 -40.71 -93.85 42.25
N GLU A 149 -40.12 -93.11 43.21
CA GLU A 149 -39.97 -93.55 44.61
C GLU A 149 -41.33 -93.94 45.22
N LEU A 150 -42.37 -93.14 44.99
CA LEU A 150 -43.73 -93.40 45.48
C LEU A 150 -44.37 -94.65 44.84
N GLU A 151 -44.07 -94.95 43.57
CA GLU A 151 -44.51 -96.18 42.92
C GLU A 151 -43.70 -97.41 43.38
N GLU A 152 -42.40 -97.27 43.64
CA GLU A 152 -41.58 -98.31 44.29
C GLU A 152 -42.11 -98.64 45.69
N PHE A 153 -42.45 -97.64 46.50
CA PHE A 153 -43.06 -97.85 47.82
C PHE A 153 -44.42 -98.56 47.73
N LYS A 154 -45.31 -98.18 46.80
CA LYS A 154 -46.56 -98.92 46.55
C LYS A 154 -46.30 -100.38 46.20
N ASN A 155 -45.36 -100.65 45.29
CA ASN A 155 -45.03 -102.00 44.85
C ASN A 155 -44.43 -102.84 45.99
N CYS A 156 -43.58 -102.25 46.83
CA CYS A 156 -43.07 -102.87 48.05
C CYS A 156 -44.21 -103.22 49.02
N CYS A 157 -45.11 -102.27 49.33
CA CYS A 157 -46.26 -102.50 50.20
C CYS A 157 -47.22 -103.57 49.65
N ASN A 158 -47.48 -103.57 48.34
CA ASN A 158 -48.32 -104.59 47.70
C ASN A 158 -47.69 -105.98 47.76
N ARG A 159 -46.37 -106.08 47.53
CA ARG A 159 -45.61 -107.33 47.69
C ARG A 159 -45.66 -107.82 49.13
N GLN A 160 -45.39 -106.97 50.12
CA GLN A 160 -45.45 -107.33 51.54
C GLN A 160 -46.84 -107.80 51.96
N ARG A 161 -47.92 -107.17 51.47
CA ARG A 161 -49.30 -107.62 51.72
C ARG A 161 -49.59 -109.01 51.14
N TYR A 162 -49.02 -109.33 49.97
CA TYR A 162 -49.13 -110.66 49.38
C TYR A 162 -48.32 -111.72 50.16
N GLU A 163 -47.09 -111.38 50.56
CA GLU A 163 -46.23 -112.26 51.37
C GLU A 163 -46.83 -112.53 52.75
N LEU A 164 -47.45 -111.52 53.40
CA LEU A 164 -48.20 -111.68 54.64
C LEU A 164 -49.40 -112.62 54.47
N SER A 165 -50.25 -112.41 53.46
CA SER A 165 -51.42 -113.26 53.22
C SER A 165 -51.04 -114.72 52.92
N LEU A 166 -49.91 -114.93 52.22
CA LEU A 166 -49.35 -116.26 51.99
C LEU A 166 -48.80 -116.92 53.28
N LEU A 167 -48.27 -116.13 54.21
CA LEU A 167 -47.80 -116.62 55.52
C LEU A 167 -48.98 -116.93 56.45
N GLU A 168 -49.99 -116.06 56.52
CA GLU A 168 -51.24 -116.28 57.26
C GLU A 168 -51.89 -117.61 56.86
N SER A 169 -52.08 -117.83 55.54
CA SER A 169 -52.65 -119.07 55.02
C SER A 169 -51.80 -120.32 55.33
N LYS A 170 -50.46 -120.21 55.34
CA LYS A 170 -49.57 -121.31 55.76
C LYS A 170 -49.69 -121.62 57.25
N CYS A 171 -49.77 -120.58 58.10
CA CYS A 171 -49.97 -120.74 59.53
C CYS A 171 -51.32 -121.43 59.81
N GLU A 172 -52.41 -120.98 59.19
CA GLU A 172 -53.73 -121.64 59.29
C GLU A 172 -53.68 -123.11 58.84
N GLN A 173 -52.99 -123.42 57.74
CA GLN A 173 -52.83 -124.78 57.24
C GLN A 173 -52.07 -125.68 58.22
N GLN A 174 -50.97 -125.19 58.81
CA GLN A 174 -50.22 -125.92 59.85
C GLN A 174 -51.07 -126.13 61.09
N ASP A 175 -51.83 -125.12 61.51
CA ASP A 175 -52.68 -125.18 62.70
C ASP A 175 -53.80 -126.24 62.54
N VAL A 176 -54.36 -126.39 61.33
CA VAL A 176 -55.29 -127.49 60.97
C VAL A 176 -54.59 -128.85 60.95
N GLN A 177 -53.40 -128.95 60.37
CA GLN A 177 -52.62 -130.20 60.35
C GLN A 177 -52.27 -130.69 61.77
N HIS A 178 -51.82 -129.78 62.64
CA HIS A 178 -51.51 -130.10 64.05
C HIS A 178 -52.77 -130.51 64.83
N LYS A 179 -53.92 -129.86 64.60
CA LYS A 179 -55.20 -130.27 65.21
C LYS A 179 -55.61 -131.68 64.79
N ASN A 180 -55.47 -132.02 63.51
CA ASN A 180 -55.80 -133.35 62.98
C ASN A 180 -54.87 -134.44 63.56
N ALA A 181 -53.55 -134.22 63.52
CA ALA A 181 -52.57 -135.17 64.07
C ALA A 181 -52.79 -135.46 65.57
N ASN A 182 -53.12 -134.42 66.36
CA ASN A 182 -53.46 -134.59 67.77
C ASN A 182 -54.75 -135.39 67.99
N GLN A 183 -55.76 -135.24 67.12
CA GLN A 183 -56.98 -136.06 67.20
C GLN A 183 -56.72 -137.53 66.86
N GLU A 184 -55.84 -137.81 65.88
CA GLU A 184 -55.44 -139.19 65.55
C GLU A 184 -54.67 -139.88 66.67
N LEU A 185 -53.72 -139.18 67.30
CA LEU A 185 -52.96 -139.71 68.44
C LEU A 185 -53.88 -140.05 69.62
N ARG A 186 -54.86 -139.18 69.93
CA ARG A 186 -55.87 -139.45 70.97
C ARG A 186 -56.65 -140.73 70.67
N LYS A 187 -57.20 -140.87 69.46
CA LYS A 187 -57.95 -142.06 69.03
C LYS A 187 -57.14 -143.36 69.13
N LYS A 188 -55.84 -143.32 68.81
CA LYS A 188 -54.93 -144.47 68.96
C LYS A 188 -54.78 -144.88 70.44
N SER A 189 -54.44 -143.93 71.31
CA SER A 189 -54.27 -144.19 72.75
C SER A 189 -55.56 -144.69 73.44
N GLU A 190 -56.73 -144.23 73.00
CA GLU A 190 -58.03 -144.68 73.52
C GLU A 190 -58.34 -146.14 73.13
N ALA A 191 -57.97 -146.56 71.92
CA ALA A 191 -58.12 -147.95 71.48
C ALA A 191 -57.20 -148.90 72.26
N GLU A 192 -55.95 -148.51 72.51
CA GLU A 192 -54.98 -149.30 73.29
C GLU A 192 -55.45 -149.57 74.73
N VAL A 193 -55.95 -148.53 75.41
CA VAL A 193 -56.50 -148.66 76.78
C VAL A 193 -57.69 -149.62 76.84
N ASN A 194 -58.52 -149.67 75.80
CA ASN A 194 -59.67 -150.57 75.76
C ASN A 194 -59.26 -152.04 75.54
N ASN A 195 -58.22 -152.30 74.75
CA ASN A 195 -57.71 -153.66 74.53
C ASN A 195 -57.17 -154.30 75.82
N VAL A 196 -56.32 -153.56 76.57
CA VAL A 196 -55.70 -154.06 77.83
C VAL A 196 -56.74 -154.41 78.89
N ARG A 197 -57.87 -153.69 78.94
CA ARG A 197 -58.98 -153.99 79.86
C ARG A 197 -59.58 -155.38 79.61
N ALA A 198 -59.84 -155.71 78.34
CA ALA A 198 -60.46 -156.97 77.95
C ALA A 198 -59.55 -158.20 78.21
N GLU A 199 -58.23 -158.07 78.06
CA GLU A 199 -57.28 -159.15 78.35
C GLU A 199 -57.25 -159.50 79.84
N LYS A 200 -57.24 -158.49 80.72
CA LYS A 200 -57.29 -158.67 82.18
C LYS A 200 -58.54 -159.41 82.65
N ASP A 201 -59.69 -159.19 82.00
CA ASP A 201 -60.95 -159.90 82.34
C ASP A 201 -60.92 -161.38 81.91
N ARG A 202 -60.19 -161.72 80.84
CA ARG A 202 -60.08 -163.09 80.32
C ARG A 202 -59.29 -164.02 81.25
N LEU A 203 -58.21 -163.54 81.85
CA LEU A 203 -57.30 -164.36 82.68
C LEU A 203 -57.96 -164.82 84.00
N LEU A 204 -58.86 -164.01 84.58
CA LEU A 204 -59.57 -164.33 85.82
C LEU A 204 -60.47 -165.56 85.70
N ALA A 205 -60.93 -165.89 84.48
CA ALA A 205 -61.80 -167.04 84.24
C ALA A 205 -61.09 -168.40 84.32
N GLN A 206 -59.76 -168.44 84.15
CA GLN A 206 -59.02 -169.71 83.96
C GLN A 206 -58.54 -170.39 85.26
N LEU A 207 -58.67 -169.75 86.43
CA LEU A 207 -58.04 -170.19 87.68
C LEU A 207 -58.86 -171.20 88.52
N HIS A 208 -60.04 -171.61 88.07
CA HIS A 208 -61.07 -172.26 88.92
C HIS A 208 -61.27 -173.78 88.67
N SER A 209 -60.21 -174.56 88.35
CA SER A 209 -60.33 -175.83 87.62
C SER A 209 -60.31 -177.17 88.39
N GLU A 210 -59.16 -177.80 88.62
CA GLU A 210 -59.02 -179.28 88.71
C GLU A 210 -58.65 -179.86 90.10
N SER A 211 -59.05 -181.12 90.37
CA SER A 211 -58.70 -181.85 91.61
C SER A 211 -58.82 -183.39 91.52
N SER A 212 -57.78 -184.11 91.98
CA SER A 212 -57.78 -185.42 92.71
C SER A 212 -58.50 -186.69 92.18
N LYS A 213 -57.91 -187.90 92.37
CA LYS A 213 -58.39 -188.95 93.34
C LYS A 213 -57.84 -190.40 93.23
N ASP A 214 -58.02 -191.13 94.34
CA ASP A 214 -58.48 -192.53 94.60
C ASP A 214 -58.20 -193.70 93.61
N THR A 215 -58.16 -194.99 94.02
CA THR A 215 -57.37 -195.72 95.06
C THR A 215 -57.64 -197.23 95.00
N GLU A 216 -56.61 -198.05 95.27
CA GLU A 216 -56.65 -199.40 95.87
C GLU A 216 -57.87 -200.34 95.66
N GLN A 217 -57.89 -201.02 94.51
CA GLN A 217 -58.12 -202.47 94.44
C GLN A 217 -56.86 -203.08 93.81
N ILE A 218 -55.75 -203.18 94.54
CA ILE A 218 -55.60 -203.99 95.77
C ILE A 218 -56.09 -205.44 95.57
N PHE A 219 -55.13 -206.34 95.74
CA PHE A 219 -55.19 -207.74 96.17
C PHE A 219 -56.52 -208.50 95.99
N SER A 220 -56.50 -209.71 95.47
CA SER A 220 -55.63 -210.76 96.04
C SER A 220 -55.45 -211.97 95.13
N LEU A 221 -56.34 -212.14 94.16
CA LEU A 221 -56.44 -213.26 93.24
C LEU A 221 -56.90 -212.64 91.92
N LYS A 222 -55.96 -212.18 91.10
CA LYS A 222 -55.13 -213.15 90.39
C LYS A 222 -53.69 -213.40 90.87
N ARG A 223 -53.18 -212.79 91.94
CA ARG A 223 -51.76 -212.67 92.41
C ARG A 223 -50.64 -213.58 91.82
N GLU A 224 -50.86 -214.86 91.49
CA GLU A 224 -49.90 -215.69 90.72
C GLU A 224 -50.10 -215.63 89.18
N ASN A 225 -51.34 -215.74 88.71
CA ASN A 225 -51.67 -215.31 87.35
C ASN A 225 -51.45 -213.80 87.20
N VAL A 226 -51.41 -213.05 88.31
CA VAL A 226 -50.91 -211.68 88.38
C VAL A 226 -49.39 -211.58 88.51
N THR A 227 -48.59 -212.50 89.05
CA THR A 227 -47.12 -212.41 88.85
C THR A 227 -46.73 -212.69 87.40
N LEU A 228 -47.42 -213.60 86.71
CA LEU A 228 -47.20 -213.82 85.27
C LEU A 228 -47.87 -212.73 84.40
N GLN A 229 -49.04 -212.21 84.79
CA GLN A 229 -49.56 -210.97 84.22
C GLN A 229 -48.85 -209.72 84.75
N GLU A 230 -47.92 -209.75 85.70
CA GLU A 230 -47.08 -208.63 86.15
C GLU A 230 -45.72 -208.72 85.48
N GLN A 231 -45.25 -209.90 85.10
CA GLN A 231 -44.15 -209.99 84.12
C GLN A 231 -44.66 -209.55 82.75
N LEU A 232 -45.85 -209.98 82.33
CA LEU A 232 -46.46 -209.50 81.08
C LEU A 232 -46.97 -208.06 81.18
N LYS A 233 -47.55 -207.60 82.30
CA LYS A 233 -47.91 -206.18 82.50
C LYS A 233 -46.75 -205.30 82.90
N SER A 234 -45.62 -205.77 83.44
CA SER A 234 -44.43 -204.92 83.58
C SER A 234 -43.68 -204.83 82.26
N ALA A 235 -43.76 -205.86 81.41
CA ALA A 235 -43.37 -205.74 80.02
C ALA A 235 -44.31 -204.81 79.24
N LEU A 236 -45.64 -204.90 79.43
CA LEU A 236 -46.62 -204.04 78.74
C LEU A 236 -46.71 -202.64 79.33
N THR A 237 -46.74 -202.42 80.64
CA THR A 237 -46.60 -201.07 81.23
C THR A 237 -45.21 -200.53 81.00
N GLY A 238 -44.15 -201.35 80.99
CA GLY A 238 -42.84 -200.92 80.51
C GLY A 238 -42.85 -200.50 79.04
N LEU A 239 -43.73 -201.09 78.21
CA LEU A 239 -43.96 -200.68 76.82
C LEU A 239 -44.86 -199.44 76.72
N GLU A 240 -45.89 -199.31 77.56
CA GLU A 240 -46.83 -198.18 77.64
C GLU A 240 -46.16 -196.96 78.29
N GLU A 241 -45.24 -197.16 79.24
CA GLU A 241 -44.35 -196.16 79.82
C GLU A 241 -43.28 -195.77 78.80
N ALA A 242 -42.67 -196.72 78.07
CA ALA A 242 -41.79 -196.40 76.96
C ALA A 242 -42.52 -195.68 75.81
N GLN A 243 -43.80 -196.01 75.55
CA GLN A 243 -44.66 -195.31 74.60
C GLN A 243 -45.05 -193.93 75.13
N ALA A 244 -45.46 -193.78 76.39
CA ALA A 244 -45.79 -192.49 77.00
C ALA A 244 -44.56 -191.59 77.15
N LEU A 245 -43.37 -192.13 77.40
CA LEU A 245 -42.10 -191.41 77.35
C LEU A 245 -41.70 -191.06 75.92
N ARG A 246 -42.01 -191.91 74.93
CA ARG A 246 -41.80 -191.62 73.50
C ARG A 246 -42.80 -190.58 72.97
N GLU A 247 -44.05 -190.60 73.43
CA GLU A 247 -45.08 -189.62 73.10
C GLU A 247 -44.81 -188.30 73.80
N LYS A 248 -44.44 -188.33 75.09
CA LYS A 248 -43.96 -187.13 75.82
C LYS A 248 -42.74 -186.53 75.13
N SER A 249 -41.72 -187.32 74.80
CA SER A 249 -40.55 -186.81 74.08
C SER A 249 -40.87 -186.39 72.66
N SER A 250 -41.83 -187.02 71.96
CA SER A 250 -42.33 -186.53 70.67
C SER A 250 -43.06 -185.19 70.82
N LEU A 251 -43.90 -185.01 71.85
CA LEU A 251 -44.60 -183.76 72.14
C LEU A 251 -43.63 -182.67 72.61
N GLU A 252 -42.55 -183.02 73.32
CA GLU A 252 -41.45 -182.13 73.67
C GLU A 252 -40.63 -181.76 72.42
N ILE A 253 -40.34 -182.69 71.51
CA ILE A 253 -39.72 -182.43 70.20
C ILE A 253 -40.62 -181.54 69.33
N ASP A 254 -41.93 -181.78 69.27
CA ASP A 254 -42.89 -180.95 68.54
C ASP A 254 -43.05 -179.57 69.18
N ARG A 255 -42.94 -179.46 70.51
CA ARG A 255 -42.94 -178.19 71.23
C ARG A 255 -41.66 -177.41 70.95
N VAL A 256 -40.49 -178.07 71.03
CA VAL A 256 -39.19 -177.47 70.71
C VAL A 256 -39.14 -177.06 69.24
N SER A 257 -39.57 -177.90 68.31
CA SER A 257 -39.60 -177.60 66.87
C SER A 257 -40.53 -176.43 66.55
N ARG A 258 -41.70 -176.34 67.18
CA ARG A 258 -42.59 -175.16 67.04
C ARG A 258 -42.01 -173.90 67.69
N LEU A 259 -41.29 -174.01 68.80
CA LEU A 259 -40.60 -172.88 69.43
C LEU A 259 -39.40 -172.39 68.58
N LEU A 260 -38.63 -173.32 68.00
CA LEU A 260 -37.55 -173.02 67.06
C LEU A 260 -38.10 -172.35 65.81
N ALA A 261 -39.14 -172.92 65.16
CA ALA A 261 -39.76 -172.32 63.98
C ALA A 261 -40.37 -170.93 64.29
N LYS A 262 -41.00 -170.73 65.46
CA LYS A 262 -41.44 -169.39 65.90
C LYS A 262 -40.25 -168.44 66.03
N ASN A 263 -39.18 -168.86 66.69
CA ASN A 263 -37.98 -168.05 66.87
C ASN A 263 -37.31 -167.73 65.52
N GLU A 264 -37.21 -168.68 64.58
CA GLU A 264 -36.68 -168.44 63.23
C GLU A 264 -37.51 -167.41 62.45
N VAL A 265 -38.84 -167.47 62.53
CA VAL A 265 -39.73 -166.44 61.94
C VAL A 265 -39.55 -165.08 62.62
N GLU A 266 -39.40 -165.06 63.95
CA GLU A 266 -39.20 -163.84 64.74
C GLU A 266 -37.83 -163.19 64.46
N GLN A 267 -36.74 -163.97 64.43
CA GLN A 267 -35.43 -163.50 64.02
C GLN A 267 -35.41 -163.08 62.53
N SER A 268 -36.12 -163.78 61.63
CA SER A 268 -36.25 -163.36 60.22
C SER A 268 -36.99 -162.02 60.08
N ALA A 269 -38.02 -161.78 60.90
CA ALA A 269 -38.72 -160.50 60.95
C ALA A 269 -37.82 -159.38 61.52
N ASN A 270 -37.07 -159.66 62.59
CA ASN A 270 -36.11 -158.73 63.17
C ASN A 270 -34.96 -158.38 62.20
N LEU A 271 -34.42 -159.38 61.49
CA LEU A 271 -33.40 -159.16 60.45
C LEU A 271 -33.94 -158.26 59.34
N LYS A 272 -35.13 -158.54 58.79
CA LYS A 272 -35.77 -157.69 57.77
C LYS A 272 -36.03 -156.25 58.25
N LYS A 273 -36.41 -156.08 59.52
CA LYS A 273 -36.56 -154.76 60.14
C LYS A 273 -35.22 -154.00 60.17
N ILE A 274 -34.14 -154.67 60.60
CA ILE A 274 -32.78 -154.11 60.64
C ILE A 274 -32.24 -153.84 59.23
N GLU A 275 -32.55 -154.68 58.23
CA GLU A 275 -32.20 -154.47 56.82
C GLU A 275 -32.89 -153.22 56.25
N VAL A 276 -34.19 -153.03 56.51
CA VAL A 276 -34.92 -151.81 56.11
C VAL A 276 -34.41 -150.58 56.85
N GLU A 277 -34.12 -150.66 58.15
CA GLU A 277 -33.51 -149.57 58.93
C GLU A 277 -32.13 -149.19 58.40
N LYS A 278 -31.29 -150.18 58.08
CA LYS A 278 -29.99 -149.98 57.41
C LYS A 278 -30.16 -149.32 56.04
N GLU A 279 -31.11 -149.75 55.22
CA GLU A 279 -31.39 -149.13 53.93
C GLU A 279 -31.86 -147.68 54.06
N MET A 280 -32.72 -147.36 55.04
CA MET A 280 -33.18 -146.00 55.30
C MET A 280 -32.00 -145.11 55.72
N LEU A 281 -31.20 -145.55 56.70
CA LEU A 281 -30.00 -144.82 57.15
C LEU A 281 -28.97 -144.66 56.02
N THR A 282 -28.82 -145.65 55.13
CA THR A 282 -27.92 -145.54 53.96
C THR A 282 -28.40 -144.44 53.00
N LYS A 283 -29.71 -144.38 52.72
CA LYS A 283 -30.33 -143.34 51.87
C LYS A 283 -30.29 -141.95 52.53
N GLU A 284 -30.38 -141.89 53.85
CA GLU A 284 -30.25 -140.65 54.63
C GLU A 284 -28.80 -140.13 54.63
N ILE A 285 -27.81 -141.00 54.83
CA ILE A 285 -26.38 -140.67 54.69
C ILE A 285 -26.06 -140.19 53.27
N GLN A 286 -26.65 -140.79 52.23
CA GLN A 286 -26.49 -140.34 50.84
C GLN A 286 -27.00 -138.91 50.64
N LYS A 287 -28.23 -138.62 51.10
CA LYS A 287 -28.78 -137.25 51.06
C LYS A 287 -27.89 -136.23 51.77
N PHE A 288 -27.40 -136.54 52.97
CA PHE A 288 -26.51 -135.61 53.67
C PHE A 288 -25.17 -135.39 52.93
N HIS A 289 -24.65 -136.37 52.17
CA HIS A 289 -23.49 -136.15 51.31
C HIS A 289 -23.83 -135.27 50.10
N GLU A 290 -25.00 -135.45 49.49
CA GLU A 290 -25.50 -134.61 48.39
C GLU A 290 -25.71 -133.16 48.86
N GLU A 291 -26.37 -132.96 50.01
CA GLU A 291 -26.59 -131.65 50.66
C GLU A 291 -25.27 -130.97 51.05
N MET A 292 -24.28 -131.70 51.60
CA MET A 292 -22.95 -131.13 51.87
C MET A 292 -22.24 -130.72 50.58
N TYR A 293 -22.26 -131.56 49.53
CA TYR A 293 -21.61 -131.26 48.26
C TYR A 293 -22.22 -130.05 47.55
N GLU A 294 -23.55 -129.90 47.59
CA GLU A 294 -24.22 -128.67 47.14
C GLU A 294 -23.80 -127.46 47.99
N CYS A 295 -23.69 -127.60 49.31
CA CYS A 295 -23.20 -126.54 50.18
C CYS A 295 -21.74 -126.14 49.88
N GLU A 296 -20.84 -127.09 49.61
CA GLU A 296 -19.45 -126.81 49.20
C GLU A 296 -19.39 -126.03 47.86
N ILE A 297 -20.26 -126.38 46.91
CA ILE A 297 -20.38 -125.65 45.64
C ILE A 297 -20.89 -124.22 45.87
N GLN A 298 -21.93 -124.02 46.68
CA GLN A 298 -22.44 -122.67 46.99
C GLN A 298 -21.42 -121.86 47.80
N GLN A 299 -20.72 -122.47 48.76
CA GLN A 299 -19.65 -121.83 49.51
C GLN A 299 -18.51 -121.36 48.60
N THR A 300 -18.08 -122.22 47.66
CA THR A 300 -17.06 -121.87 46.66
C THR A 300 -17.53 -120.72 45.78
N LYS A 301 -18.78 -120.75 45.30
CA LYS A 301 -19.39 -119.69 44.49
C LYS A 301 -19.44 -118.35 45.24
N VAL A 302 -19.92 -118.34 46.49
CA VAL A 302 -19.99 -117.14 47.32
C VAL A 302 -18.58 -116.63 47.67
N SER A 303 -17.62 -117.51 47.88
CA SER A 303 -16.21 -117.14 48.11
C SER A 303 -15.59 -116.46 46.89
N ASN A 304 -15.88 -116.94 45.67
CA ASN A 304 -15.43 -116.30 44.43
C ASN A 304 -16.07 -114.92 44.25
N GLN A 305 -17.40 -114.82 44.40
CA GLN A 305 -18.12 -113.54 44.33
C GLN A 305 -17.63 -112.53 45.37
N LYS A 306 -17.31 -112.99 46.58
CA LYS A 306 -16.65 -112.16 47.61
C LYS A 306 -15.30 -111.64 47.12
N HIS A 307 -14.48 -112.49 46.52
CA HIS A 307 -13.14 -112.08 46.06
C HIS A 307 -13.19 -111.10 44.88
N GLU A 308 -14.13 -111.29 43.94
CA GLU A 308 -14.44 -110.34 42.86
C GLU A 308 -14.82 -108.97 43.43
N LEU A 309 -15.72 -108.93 44.41
CA LEU A 309 -16.13 -107.68 45.09
C LEU A 309 -15.01 -107.05 45.92
N GLU A 310 -14.12 -107.84 46.53
CA GLU A 310 -12.91 -107.35 47.22
C GLU A 310 -11.92 -106.70 46.22
N GLN A 311 -11.74 -107.31 45.05
CA GLN A 311 -10.90 -106.79 43.98
C GLN A 311 -11.47 -105.49 43.40
N ASP A 312 -12.78 -105.42 43.13
CA ASP A 312 -13.42 -104.20 42.65
C ASP A 312 -13.43 -103.07 43.69
N ASN A 313 -13.56 -103.39 44.97
CA ASN A 313 -13.40 -102.41 46.05
C ASN A 313 -11.97 -101.85 46.09
N MET A 314 -10.93 -102.69 45.94
CA MET A 314 -9.55 -102.22 45.76
C MET A 314 -9.37 -101.34 44.51
N ASN A 315 -9.96 -101.73 43.37
CA ASN A 315 -9.91 -100.97 42.12
C ASN A 315 -10.56 -99.58 42.28
N LEU A 316 -11.73 -99.51 42.90
CA LEU A 316 -12.47 -98.27 43.17
C LEU A 316 -11.72 -97.39 44.18
N LYS A 317 -11.16 -97.97 45.24
CA LYS A 317 -10.33 -97.25 46.21
C LYS A 317 -9.08 -96.64 45.55
N THR A 318 -8.39 -97.39 44.71
CA THR A 318 -7.20 -96.89 43.98
C THR A 318 -7.57 -95.76 43.02
N LYS A 319 -8.71 -95.85 42.32
CA LYS A 319 -9.23 -94.76 41.47
C LYS A 319 -9.61 -93.52 42.28
N LEU A 320 -10.25 -93.69 43.43
CA LEU A 320 -10.57 -92.59 44.35
C LEU A 320 -9.30 -91.90 44.86
N GLU A 321 -8.28 -92.67 45.25
CA GLU A 321 -6.98 -92.14 45.65
C GLU A 321 -6.30 -91.37 44.50
N GLN A 322 -6.34 -91.90 43.26
CA GLN A 322 -5.85 -91.20 42.06
C GLN A 322 -6.55 -89.85 41.83
N TYR A 323 -7.89 -89.80 41.83
CA TYR A 323 -8.62 -88.54 41.69
C TYR A 323 -8.32 -87.55 42.83
N ILE A 324 -8.17 -88.04 44.07
CA ILE A 324 -7.79 -87.20 45.22
C ILE A 324 -6.39 -86.59 45.05
N GLN A 325 -5.42 -87.29 44.46
CA GLN A 325 -4.11 -86.67 44.18
C GLN A 325 -4.16 -85.76 42.95
N GLN A 326 -4.90 -86.13 41.89
CA GLN A 326 -5.10 -85.29 40.71
C GLN A 326 -5.70 -83.92 41.10
N HIS A 327 -6.81 -83.89 41.82
CA HIS A 327 -7.44 -82.65 42.25
C HIS A 327 -6.56 -81.82 43.20
N LYS A 328 -5.64 -82.43 43.96
CA LYS A 328 -4.64 -81.68 44.75
C LYS A 328 -3.58 -81.01 43.88
N LEU A 329 -3.18 -81.64 42.78
CA LEU A 329 -2.26 -81.06 41.80
C LEU A 329 -2.93 -79.91 41.05
N GLU A 330 -4.14 -80.13 40.51
CA GLU A 330 -4.95 -79.09 39.85
C GLU A 330 -5.20 -77.88 40.78
N MET A 331 -5.58 -78.12 42.05
CA MET A 331 -5.74 -77.07 43.05
C MET A 331 -4.41 -76.43 43.52
N GLY A 332 -3.27 -77.04 43.23
CA GLY A 332 -1.94 -76.47 43.42
C GLY A 332 -1.55 -75.56 42.26
N GLU A 333 -1.72 -76.04 41.03
CA GLU A 333 -1.48 -75.32 39.78
C GLU A 333 -2.34 -74.05 39.71
N LEU A 334 -3.65 -74.15 39.95
CA LEU A 334 -4.55 -72.99 39.98
C LEU A 334 -4.15 -71.94 41.04
N LYS A 335 -3.56 -72.35 42.17
CA LYS A 335 -3.05 -71.40 43.18
C LYS A 335 -1.74 -70.74 42.74
N LEU A 336 -0.85 -71.48 42.08
CA LEU A 336 0.36 -70.94 41.50
C LEU A 336 0.05 -69.94 40.38
N ASP A 337 -0.92 -70.26 39.52
CA ASP A 337 -1.36 -69.36 38.44
C ASP A 337 -2.08 -68.12 38.97
N LEU A 338 -2.94 -68.24 39.97
CA LEU A 338 -3.54 -67.09 40.64
C LEU A 338 -2.45 -66.19 41.27
N THR A 339 -1.45 -66.79 41.92
CA THR A 339 -0.33 -66.05 42.53
C THR A 339 0.53 -65.35 41.45
N ARG A 340 0.75 -66.01 40.31
CA ARG A 340 1.43 -65.44 39.14
C ARG A 340 0.67 -64.24 38.57
N GLN A 341 -0.63 -64.40 38.31
CA GLN A 341 -1.51 -63.34 37.80
C GLN A 341 -1.58 -62.14 38.75
N ILE A 342 -1.66 -62.36 40.06
CA ILE A 342 -1.57 -61.29 41.07
C ILE A 342 -0.22 -60.55 40.91
N GLY A 343 0.89 -61.27 40.81
CA GLY A 343 2.22 -60.69 40.59
C GLY A 343 2.38 -59.94 39.26
N ASP A 344 1.70 -60.38 38.19
CA ASP A 344 1.65 -59.68 36.90
C ASP A 344 0.85 -58.38 37.02
N VAL A 345 -0.34 -58.41 37.62
CA VAL A 345 -1.18 -57.22 37.86
C VAL A 345 -0.48 -56.21 38.78
N GLN A 346 0.24 -56.69 39.81
CA GLN A 346 1.08 -55.85 40.66
C GLN A 346 2.13 -55.09 39.82
N ARG A 347 2.82 -55.79 38.91
CA ARG A 347 3.85 -55.19 38.04
C ARG A 347 3.29 -54.22 37.00
N GLU A 348 2.12 -54.48 36.42
CA GLU A 348 1.47 -53.52 35.52
C GLU A 348 0.95 -52.28 36.26
N ARG A 349 0.41 -52.45 37.48
CA ARG A 349 0.08 -51.31 38.37
C ARG A 349 1.32 -50.44 38.62
N ASP A 350 2.45 -51.05 38.96
CA ASP A 350 3.67 -50.31 39.32
C ASP A 350 4.29 -49.60 38.11
N LYS A 351 4.24 -50.20 36.91
CA LYS A 351 4.56 -49.50 35.65
C LYS A 351 3.65 -48.30 35.41
N LEU A 352 2.33 -48.47 35.55
CA LEU A 352 1.36 -47.39 35.33
C LEU A 352 1.55 -46.26 36.35
N GLN A 353 1.79 -46.59 37.61
CA GLN A 353 2.13 -45.64 38.67
C GLN A 353 3.37 -44.80 38.29
N ASN A 354 4.45 -45.44 37.85
CA ASN A 354 5.66 -44.75 37.39
C ASN A 354 5.34 -43.80 36.21
N THR A 355 4.59 -44.25 35.20
CA THR A 355 4.22 -43.37 34.07
C THR A 355 3.34 -42.19 34.47
N ILE A 356 2.49 -42.35 35.50
CA ILE A 356 1.69 -41.26 36.08
C ILE A 356 2.60 -40.26 36.81
N GLU A 357 3.67 -40.71 37.45
CA GLU A 357 4.64 -39.86 38.13
C GLU A 357 5.55 -39.13 37.13
N ASP A 358 6.04 -39.79 36.09
CA ASP A 358 6.75 -39.17 34.97
C ASP A 358 5.92 -38.07 34.29
N LEU A 359 4.64 -38.34 34.02
CA LEU A 359 3.72 -37.37 33.40
C LEU A 359 3.41 -36.18 34.32
N LYS A 360 3.35 -36.37 35.64
CA LYS A 360 3.23 -35.25 36.60
C LYS A 360 4.46 -34.35 36.56
N VAL A 361 5.66 -34.93 36.58
CA VAL A 361 6.92 -34.16 36.50
C VAL A 361 7.01 -33.39 35.16
N GLN A 362 6.61 -34.00 34.05
CA GLN A 362 6.53 -33.31 32.76
C GLN A 362 5.50 -32.17 32.74
N LEU A 363 4.35 -32.34 33.42
CA LEU A 363 3.35 -31.29 33.59
C LEU A 363 3.89 -30.13 34.44
N ASP A 364 4.48 -30.40 35.61
CA ASP A 364 5.04 -29.39 36.50
C ASP A 364 6.13 -28.55 35.80
N VAL A 365 7.03 -29.20 35.05
CA VAL A 365 8.06 -28.52 34.24
C VAL A 365 7.43 -27.67 33.13
N SER A 366 6.39 -28.18 32.46
CA SER A 366 5.68 -27.44 31.39
C SER A 366 4.92 -26.24 31.95
N GLU A 367 4.29 -26.37 33.12
CA GLU A 367 3.66 -25.25 33.82
C GLU A 367 4.69 -24.23 34.29
N GLN A 368 5.84 -24.65 34.82
CA GLN A 368 6.91 -23.74 35.22
C GLN A 368 7.44 -22.95 34.02
N ALA A 369 7.67 -23.61 32.87
CA ALA A 369 8.05 -22.96 31.63
C ALA A 369 6.97 -21.97 31.16
N ASN A 370 5.69 -22.36 31.18
CA ASN A 370 4.58 -21.47 30.80
C ASN A 370 4.46 -20.26 31.74
N ARG A 371 4.62 -20.44 33.06
CA ARG A 371 4.69 -19.34 34.04
C ARG A 371 5.86 -18.39 33.74
N GLN A 372 7.04 -18.91 33.40
CA GLN A 372 8.19 -18.11 32.98
C GLN A 372 7.95 -17.36 31.66
N HIS A 373 7.38 -18.01 30.64
CA HIS A 373 7.04 -17.35 29.37
C HIS A 373 5.99 -16.24 29.55
N SER A 374 4.96 -16.47 30.38
CA SER A 374 3.96 -15.47 30.72
C SER A 374 4.57 -14.26 31.44
N GLN A 375 5.49 -14.49 32.39
CA GLN A 375 6.23 -13.42 33.05
C GLN A 375 7.12 -12.64 32.07
N ASN A 376 7.88 -13.33 31.23
CA ASN A 376 8.73 -12.71 30.20
C ASN A 376 7.91 -11.87 29.20
N LEU A 377 6.70 -12.32 28.84
CA LEU A 377 5.76 -11.54 28.02
C LEU A 377 5.21 -10.32 28.78
N MET A 378 4.95 -10.43 30.09
CA MET A 378 4.54 -9.28 30.92
C MET A 378 5.64 -8.22 30.98
N ASP A 379 6.89 -8.64 31.23
CA ASP A 379 8.02 -7.71 31.37
C ASP A 379 8.45 -7.12 30.02
N LYS A 380 8.37 -7.90 28.92
CA LYS A 380 8.54 -7.33 27.59
C LYS A 380 7.41 -6.35 27.24
N LYS A 381 6.16 -6.59 27.63
CA LYS A 381 5.06 -5.60 27.50
C LYS A 381 5.38 -4.32 28.29
N LYS A 382 5.83 -4.42 29.54
CA LYS A 382 6.23 -3.25 30.35
C LYS A 382 7.34 -2.44 29.66
N GLU A 383 8.38 -3.09 29.16
CA GLU A 383 9.47 -2.40 28.45
C GLU A 383 9.02 -1.79 27.12
N MET A 384 8.14 -2.46 26.34
CA MET A 384 7.56 -1.84 25.15
C MET A 384 6.70 -0.61 25.49
N THR A 385 5.91 -0.66 26.57
CA THR A 385 5.16 0.50 27.08
C THR A 385 6.12 1.63 27.49
N ARG A 386 7.23 1.31 28.17
CA ARG A 386 8.25 2.30 28.56
C ARG A 386 8.94 2.93 27.34
N GLN A 387 9.23 2.14 26.31
CA GLN A 387 9.80 2.64 25.05
C GLN A 387 8.82 3.53 24.29
N VAL A 388 7.53 3.17 24.22
CA VAL A 388 6.48 4.03 23.65
C VAL A 388 6.30 5.32 24.46
N GLN A 389 6.39 5.26 25.78
CA GLN A 389 6.29 6.44 26.65
C GLN A 389 7.51 7.38 26.46
N LEU A 390 8.73 6.85 26.44
CA LEU A 390 9.95 7.62 26.14
C LEU A 390 9.94 8.20 24.72
N ALA A 391 9.31 7.53 23.75
CA ALA A 391 9.12 8.08 22.41
C ALA A 391 8.12 9.25 22.42
N LYS A 392 6.97 9.11 23.10
CA LYS A 392 6.01 10.21 23.29
C LYS A 392 6.64 11.42 23.98
N GLU A 393 7.42 11.19 25.03
CA GLU A 393 8.13 12.26 25.76
C GLU A 393 9.11 13.01 24.86
N LYS A 394 9.81 12.31 23.95
CA LYS A 394 10.68 12.94 22.93
C LYS A 394 9.91 13.71 21.86
N GLU A 395 8.78 13.21 21.38
CA GLU A 395 7.96 13.97 20.43
C GLU A 395 7.26 15.17 21.10
N ILE A 396 6.93 15.09 22.38
CA ILE A 396 6.46 16.25 23.18
C ILE A 396 7.60 17.26 23.36
N GLN A 397 8.84 16.82 23.64
CA GLN A 397 10.01 17.70 23.71
C GLN A 397 10.22 18.46 22.40
N LYS A 398 10.22 17.77 21.25
CA LYS A 398 10.28 18.40 19.92
C LYS A 398 9.12 19.35 19.64
N LEU A 399 7.90 19.00 20.06
CA LEU A 399 6.73 19.86 19.87
C LEU A 399 6.87 21.14 20.68
N ASN A 400 7.38 21.05 21.92
CA ASN A 400 7.69 22.22 22.74
C ASN A 400 8.86 23.04 22.15
N GLU A 401 9.88 22.39 21.57
CA GLU A 401 10.98 23.06 20.85
C GLU A 401 10.42 23.87 19.65
N VAL A 402 9.60 23.25 18.80
CA VAL A 402 8.94 23.91 17.66
C VAL A 402 7.93 24.97 18.09
N GLU A 403 7.23 24.80 19.21
CA GLU A 403 6.33 25.81 19.76
C GLU A 403 7.10 27.02 20.33
N ASN A 404 8.27 26.80 20.95
CA ASN A 404 9.18 27.87 21.35
C ASN A 404 9.78 28.59 20.13
N GLU A 405 10.28 27.87 19.11
CA GLU A 405 10.74 28.46 17.84
C GLU A 405 9.64 29.30 17.17
N LYS A 406 8.40 28.79 17.18
CA LYS A 406 7.22 29.54 16.69
C LYS A 406 6.99 30.81 17.50
N LEU A 407 7.04 30.75 18.83
CA LEU A 407 6.86 31.93 19.69
C LEU A 407 7.99 32.96 19.51
N GLU A 408 9.23 32.52 19.33
CA GLU A 408 10.36 33.38 18.99
C GLU A 408 10.18 34.04 17.62
N LEU A 409 9.73 33.30 16.61
CA LEU A 409 9.42 33.85 15.27
C LEU A 409 8.20 34.79 15.29
N GLU A 410 7.17 34.50 16.09
CA GLU A 410 6.02 35.40 16.29
C GLU A 410 6.44 36.70 17.01
N ALA A 411 7.36 36.62 17.99
CA ALA A 411 7.94 37.80 18.64
C ALA A 411 8.85 38.62 17.69
N GLN A 412 9.69 37.96 16.89
CA GLN A 412 10.48 38.62 15.84
C GLN A 412 9.60 39.28 14.79
N LEU A 413 8.50 38.63 14.38
CA LEU A 413 7.52 39.20 13.45
C LEU A 413 6.81 40.42 14.05
N GLN A 414 6.43 40.38 15.34
CA GLN A 414 5.85 41.53 16.02
C GLN A 414 6.84 42.70 16.12
N GLU A 415 8.11 42.45 16.44
CA GLU A 415 9.14 43.49 16.47
C GLU A 415 9.44 44.07 15.07
N LEU A 416 9.47 43.25 14.02
CA LEU A 416 9.58 43.72 12.63
C LEU A 416 8.35 44.52 12.18
N GLN A 417 7.14 44.11 12.58
CA GLN A 417 5.91 44.88 12.35
C GLN A 417 5.96 46.23 13.09
N ARG A 418 6.46 46.25 14.33
CA ARG A 418 6.65 47.46 15.13
C ARG A 418 7.67 48.39 14.47
N GLN A 419 8.85 47.90 14.10
CA GLN A 419 9.89 48.66 13.38
C GLN A 419 9.39 49.19 12.04
N ASN A 420 8.63 48.40 11.27
CA ASN A 420 8.00 48.86 10.03
C ASN A 420 6.95 49.95 10.30
N SER A 421 6.17 49.85 11.38
CA SER A 421 5.22 50.90 11.77
C SER A 421 5.94 52.19 12.22
N ASP A 422 7.03 52.08 12.99
CA ASP A 422 7.88 53.21 13.36
C ASP A 422 8.50 53.86 12.11
N GLN A 423 8.97 53.05 11.15
CA GLN A 423 9.53 53.54 9.90
C GLN A 423 8.48 54.18 8.98
N ILE A 424 7.25 53.67 8.94
CA ILE A 424 6.11 54.32 8.26
C ILE A 424 5.77 55.65 8.94
N ASN A 425 5.78 55.71 10.28
CA ASN A 425 5.55 56.95 11.03
C ASN A 425 6.65 58.00 10.75
N VAL A 426 7.91 57.59 10.66
CA VAL A 426 9.03 58.46 10.25
C VAL A 426 8.86 58.92 8.80
N TRP A 427 8.58 58.02 7.85
CA TRP A 427 8.32 58.39 6.45
C TRP A 427 7.13 59.35 6.29
N GLN A 428 6.07 59.16 7.08
CA GLN A 428 4.91 60.04 7.07
C GLN A 428 5.26 61.41 7.68
N ALA A 429 6.04 61.47 8.76
CA ALA A 429 6.53 62.74 9.31
C ALA A 429 7.52 63.46 8.38
N GLU A 430 8.42 62.75 7.70
CA GLU A 430 9.29 63.31 6.66
C GLU A 430 8.50 63.85 5.46
N LYS A 431 7.48 63.10 5.03
CA LYS A 431 6.52 63.54 4.01
C LYS A 431 5.77 64.79 4.46
N ASP A 432 5.25 64.83 5.69
CA ASP A 432 4.51 66.00 6.20
C ASP A 432 5.41 67.24 6.27
N ILE A 433 6.67 67.08 6.68
CA ILE A 433 7.70 68.14 6.63
C ILE A 433 8.00 68.58 5.19
N LEU A 434 7.92 67.68 4.20
CA LEU A 434 8.08 68.03 2.78
C LEU A 434 6.81 68.69 2.21
N GLU A 435 5.61 68.27 2.62
CA GLU A 435 4.34 68.90 2.23
C GLU A 435 4.21 70.31 2.82
N ASP A 436 4.62 70.54 4.07
CA ASP A 436 4.72 71.89 4.64
C ASP A 436 5.79 72.74 3.93
N LYS A 437 6.96 72.20 3.57
CA LYS A 437 7.94 72.93 2.73
C LYS A 437 7.39 73.26 1.34
N ILE A 438 6.63 72.35 0.72
CA ILE A 438 5.94 72.59 -0.55
C ILE A 438 4.87 73.67 -0.36
N LYS A 439 4.18 73.70 0.78
CA LYS A 439 3.20 74.74 1.13
C LYS A 439 3.88 76.10 1.33
N ASP A 440 4.96 76.19 2.11
CA ASP A 440 5.75 77.41 2.30
C ASP A 440 6.30 77.96 0.97
N VAL A 441 6.84 77.08 0.11
CA VAL A 441 7.29 77.45 -1.24
C VAL A 441 6.12 77.86 -2.13
N THR A 442 4.95 77.23 -1.99
CA THR A 442 3.73 77.58 -2.73
C THR A 442 3.17 78.93 -2.27
N ASP A 443 3.17 79.23 -0.97
CA ASP A 443 2.70 80.51 -0.44
C ASP A 443 3.70 81.64 -0.68
N SER A 444 5.01 81.36 -0.65
CA SER A 444 6.06 82.25 -1.15
C SER A 444 5.88 82.54 -2.64
N LYS A 445 5.65 81.51 -3.47
CA LYS A 445 5.30 81.66 -4.89
C LYS A 445 4.03 82.47 -5.07
N ASN A 446 2.96 82.19 -4.31
CA ASN A 446 1.69 82.93 -4.37
C ASN A 446 1.89 84.41 -3.97
N LEU A 447 2.81 84.71 -3.06
CA LEU A 447 3.16 86.06 -2.65
C LEU A 447 3.96 86.78 -3.74
N VAL A 448 4.96 86.13 -4.33
CA VAL A 448 5.69 86.64 -5.50
C VAL A 448 4.77 86.80 -6.73
N GLU A 449 3.78 85.93 -6.93
CA GLU A 449 2.77 86.07 -7.99
C GLU A 449 1.80 87.23 -7.72
N LYS A 450 1.47 87.51 -6.45
CA LYS A 450 0.73 88.73 -6.06
C LYS A 450 1.57 89.99 -6.28
N GLU A 451 2.85 89.97 -5.91
CA GLU A 451 3.78 91.08 -6.20
C GLU A 451 3.96 91.28 -7.71
N LEU A 452 4.08 90.20 -8.49
CA LEU A 452 4.16 90.24 -9.95
C LEU A 452 2.84 90.71 -10.58
N LEU A 453 1.68 90.38 -10.01
CA LEU A 453 0.39 90.95 -10.39
C LEU A 453 0.29 92.45 -10.06
N ILE A 454 0.80 92.90 -8.91
CA ILE A 454 0.88 94.32 -8.55
C ILE A 454 1.86 95.07 -9.47
N LEU A 455 2.99 94.45 -9.82
CA LEU A 455 3.95 95.00 -10.77
C LEU A 455 3.39 95.01 -12.20
N LYS A 456 2.64 93.99 -12.62
CA LYS A 456 1.86 94.03 -13.87
C LYS A 456 0.84 95.16 -13.85
N ALA A 457 0.02 95.28 -12.80
CA ALA A 457 -0.94 96.37 -12.68
C ALA A 457 -0.28 97.76 -12.68
N LYS A 458 0.92 97.90 -12.10
CA LYS A 458 1.73 99.12 -12.22
C LYS A 458 2.24 99.34 -13.64
N VAL A 459 2.78 98.32 -14.32
CA VAL A 459 3.26 98.41 -15.71
C VAL A 459 2.11 98.67 -16.68
N ASP A 460 0.93 98.11 -16.45
CA ASP A 460 -0.27 98.32 -17.27
C ASP A 460 -0.93 99.68 -16.97
N HIS A 461 -0.79 100.22 -15.76
CA HIS A 461 -1.11 101.61 -15.45
C HIS A 461 -0.09 102.59 -16.05
N GLU A 462 1.21 102.30 -15.98
CA GLU A 462 2.27 103.08 -16.66
C GLU A 462 2.11 103.03 -18.18
N ARG A 463 1.61 101.92 -18.74
CA ARG A 463 1.16 101.84 -20.14
C ARG A 463 -0.04 102.72 -20.39
N SER A 464 -1.09 102.69 -19.56
CA SER A 464 -2.23 103.62 -19.68
C SER A 464 -1.76 105.07 -19.69
N VAL A 465 -0.93 105.48 -18.71
CA VAL A 465 -0.38 106.84 -18.60
C VAL A 465 0.56 107.18 -19.78
N LYS A 466 1.31 106.22 -20.31
CA LYS A 466 2.14 106.39 -21.52
C LYS A 466 1.28 106.52 -22.78
N ASP A 467 0.19 105.77 -22.88
CA ASP A 467 -0.70 105.76 -24.04
C ASP A 467 -1.63 107.00 -24.01
N GLU A 468 -2.02 107.47 -22.83
CA GLU A 468 -2.58 108.80 -22.56
C GLU A 468 -1.58 109.91 -22.94
N LEU A 469 -0.29 109.77 -22.60
CA LEU A 469 0.76 110.70 -23.01
C LEU A 469 1.03 110.64 -24.53
N GLU A 470 0.84 109.49 -25.18
CA GLU A 470 0.95 109.34 -26.63
C GLU A 470 -0.29 109.84 -27.37
N GLN A 471 -1.46 109.77 -26.75
CA GLN A 471 -2.71 110.42 -27.17
C GLN A 471 -2.57 111.94 -27.07
N GLU A 472 -2.15 112.49 -25.92
CA GLU A 472 -1.79 113.91 -25.75
C GLU A 472 -0.70 114.35 -26.74
N ARG A 473 0.31 113.52 -27.04
CA ARG A 473 1.27 113.79 -28.13
C ARG A 473 0.65 113.67 -29.52
N SER A 474 -0.45 112.95 -29.71
CA SER A 474 -1.20 112.89 -30.96
C SER A 474 -2.07 114.14 -31.12
N ASP A 475 -2.72 114.60 -30.06
CA ASP A 475 -3.54 115.82 -30.03
C ASP A 475 -2.66 117.07 -30.08
N ASN A 476 -1.48 117.08 -29.45
CA ASN A 476 -0.48 118.13 -29.64
C ASN A 476 0.06 118.13 -31.10
N ARG A 477 0.12 116.98 -31.77
CA ARG A 477 0.42 116.90 -33.22
C ARG A 477 -0.75 117.38 -34.07
N ALA A 478 -1.99 117.08 -33.70
CA ALA A 478 -3.20 117.56 -34.37
C ALA A 478 -3.32 119.09 -34.26
N LEU A 479 -3.19 119.64 -33.05
CA LEU A 479 -3.16 121.08 -32.80
C LEU A 479 -2.00 121.77 -33.52
N ARG A 480 -0.80 121.16 -33.58
CA ARG A 480 0.30 121.68 -34.42
C ARG A 480 -0.03 121.61 -35.91
N SER A 481 -0.73 120.58 -36.39
CA SER A 481 -1.19 120.52 -37.78
C SER A 481 -2.25 121.59 -38.08
N GLN A 482 -3.09 121.92 -37.09
CA GLN A 482 -4.12 122.96 -37.18
C GLN A 482 -3.51 124.37 -37.12
N VAL A 483 -2.48 124.59 -36.31
CA VAL A 483 -1.64 125.79 -36.35
C VAL A 483 -0.92 125.89 -37.70
N ASN A 484 -0.39 124.80 -38.24
CA ASN A 484 0.25 124.78 -39.55
C ASN A 484 -0.75 124.99 -40.71
N SER A 485 -2.01 124.52 -40.61
CA SER A 485 -3.03 124.78 -41.62
C SER A 485 -3.51 126.22 -41.57
N LEU A 486 -3.73 126.79 -40.37
CA LEU A 486 -4.03 128.23 -40.20
C LEU A 486 -2.85 129.10 -40.64
N GLN A 487 -1.60 128.66 -40.42
CA GLN A 487 -0.41 129.34 -40.94
C GLN A 487 -0.32 129.22 -42.48
N ALA A 488 -0.74 128.09 -43.06
CA ALA A 488 -0.83 127.93 -44.52
C ALA A 488 -1.96 128.77 -45.12
N GLU A 489 -3.07 128.96 -44.40
CA GLU A 489 -4.21 129.80 -44.79
C GLU A 489 -3.87 131.30 -44.67
N ILE A 490 -3.15 131.70 -43.62
CA ILE A 490 -2.49 133.01 -43.51
C ILE A 490 -1.50 133.20 -44.66
N ASN A 491 -0.65 132.20 -44.96
CA ASN A 491 0.29 132.27 -46.08
C ASN A 491 -0.44 132.32 -47.45
N HIS A 492 -1.62 131.71 -47.58
CA HIS A 492 -2.46 131.79 -48.78
C HIS A 492 -3.06 133.19 -48.94
N LEU A 493 -3.57 133.79 -47.86
CA LEU A 493 -4.05 135.18 -47.86
C LEU A 493 -2.92 136.18 -48.15
N HIS A 494 -1.73 135.96 -47.57
CA HIS A 494 -0.51 136.69 -47.95
C HIS A 494 -0.11 136.44 -49.41
N LEU A 495 -0.38 135.26 -49.98
CA LEU A 495 -0.11 134.97 -51.40
C LEU A 495 -1.14 135.62 -52.34
N GLU A 496 -2.38 135.83 -51.91
CA GLU A 496 -3.37 136.62 -52.63
C GLU A 496 -3.09 138.13 -52.52
N GLU A 497 -2.70 138.61 -51.33
CA GLU A 497 -2.14 139.95 -51.13
C GLU A 497 -0.90 140.15 -52.03
N HIS A 498 0.01 139.17 -52.08
CA HIS A 498 1.17 139.19 -52.98
C HIS A 498 0.75 139.16 -54.45
N ASN A 499 -0.28 138.41 -54.85
CA ASN A 499 -0.75 138.39 -56.24
C ASN A 499 -1.44 139.72 -56.67
N MET A 500 -2.10 140.40 -55.74
CA MET A 500 -2.66 141.74 -55.97
C MET A 500 -1.57 142.82 -55.93
N SER A 501 -0.56 142.66 -55.07
CA SER A 501 0.69 143.42 -55.12
C SER A 501 1.39 143.20 -56.46
N ASP A 502 1.49 141.97 -56.97
CA ASP A 502 2.13 141.62 -58.25
C ASP A 502 1.40 142.19 -59.46
N LYS A 503 0.09 142.45 -59.39
CA LYS A 503 -0.62 143.21 -60.43
C LYS A 503 -0.23 144.70 -60.36
N CYS A 504 -0.18 145.26 -59.15
CA CYS A 504 0.31 146.62 -58.90
C CYS A 504 1.83 146.78 -59.12
N GLN A 505 2.59 145.69 -59.13
CA GLN A 505 4.03 145.64 -59.36
C GLN A 505 4.33 145.38 -60.83
N ARG A 506 3.56 144.56 -61.56
CA ARG A 506 3.69 144.39 -63.02
C ARG A 506 3.49 145.71 -63.78
N LEU A 507 2.60 146.59 -63.31
CA LEU A 507 2.48 147.96 -63.86
C LEU A 507 3.69 148.85 -63.52
N ARG A 508 4.37 148.62 -62.38
CA ARG A 508 5.64 149.29 -62.02
C ARG A 508 6.85 148.69 -62.74
N SER A 509 6.88 147.39 -63.04
CA SER A 509 7.95 146.73 -63.78
C SER A 509 8.14 147.29 -65.20
N SER A 510 7.06 147.78 -65.82
CA SER A 510 7.13 148.54 -67.08
C SER A 510 7.83 149.90 -66.94
N VAL A 511 7.79 150.53 -65.76
CA VAL A 511 8.52 151.76 -65.43
C VAL A 511 9.95 151.45 -65.02
N GLU A 512 10.16 150.41 -64.21
CA GLU A 512 11.48 149.96 -63.77
C GLU A 512 12.38 149.51 -64.93
N LYS A 513 11.80 148.94 -66.03
CA LYS A 513 12.56 148.65 -67.26
C LYS A 513 13.20 149.88 -67.91
N TYR A 514 12.51 151.03 -67.91
CA TYR A 514 13.11 152.29 -68.38
C TYR A 514 14.15 152.83 -67.39
N ARG A 515 14.00 152.57 -66.08
CA ARG A 515 15.00 152.95 -65.06
C ARG A 515 16.26 152.09 -65.11
N SER A 516 16.19 150.82 -65.54
CA SER A 516 17.40 149.99 -65.73
C SER A 516 18.30 150.50 -66.87
N GLU A 517 17.73 151.12 -67.91
CA GLU A 517 18.53 151.78 -68.96
C GLU A 517 19.26 153.02 -68.41
N VAL A 518 18.64 153.74 -67.45
CA VAL A 518 19.24 154.91 -66.78
C VAL A 518 20.31 154.50 -65.77
N LYS A 519 20.15 153.40 -65.01
CA LYS A 519 21.20 152.90 -64.10
C LYS A 519 22.52 152.57 -64.82
N ARG A 520 22.45 152.19 -66.10
CA ARG A 520 23.61 152.01 -66.99
C ARG A 520 24.45 153.28 -67.20
N ILE A 521 23.95 154.45 -66.77
CA ILE A 521 24.62 155.76 -66.82
C ILE A 521 25.19 156.19 -65.44
N GLU A 522 24.76 155.58 -64.33
CA GLU A 522 25.27 155.89 -62.98
C GLU A 522 26.28 154.86 -62.43
N GLU A 523 26.30 153.63 -62.98
CA GLU A 523 27.43 152.72 -62.74
C GLU A 523 28.73 153.23 -63.37
N THR A 524 28.65 154.21 -64.28
CA THR A 524 29.78 155.00 -64.80
C THR A 524 30.23 156.14 -63.87
N THR A 525 29.44 156.59 -62.90
CA THR A 525 29.91 157.55 -61.87
C THR A 525 30.40 156.83 -60.62
N LYS A 526 29.66 155.85 -60.08
CA LYS A 526 30.09 155.11 -58.87
C LYS A 526 31.39 154.31 -59.03
N LYS A 527 31.78 153.96 -60.25
CA LYS A 527 33.09 153.33 -60.53
C LYS A 527 34.27 154.30 -60.47
N ASN A 528 34.07 155.62 -60.58
CA ASN A 528 35.16 156.58 -60.34
C ASN A 528 35.47 156.68 -58.84
N ASP A 529 34.46 157.05 -58.03
CA ASP A 529 34.72 157.49 -56.65
C ASP A 529 35.32 156.38 -55.77
N GLN A 530 34.76 155.18 -55.75
CA GLN A 530 35.31 154.08 -54.93
C GLN A 530 36.62 153.49 -55.49
N GLN A 531 36.94 153.69 -56.78
CA GLN A 531 38.29 153.42 -57.28
C GLN A 531 39.31 154.44 -56.76
N THR A 532 38.90 155.69 -56.46
CA THR A 532 39.82 156.66 -55.84
C THR A 532 40.11 156.39 -54.37
N GLU A 533 39.21 155.79 -53.58
CA GLU A 533 39.46 155.55 -52.15
C GLU A 533 40.21 154.23 -51.85
N GLU A 534 39.78 153.10 -52.42
CA GLU A 534 40.39 151.80 -52.10
C GLU A 534 41.78 151.62 -52.73
N GLN A 535 41.99 152.11 -53.97
CA GLN A 535 43.33 152.15 -54.54
C GLN A 535 44.24 153.04 -53.69
N LEU A 536 43.74 154.21 -53.27
CA LEU A 536 44.49 155.15 -52.44
C LEU A 536 44.84 154.57 -51.07
N HIS A 537 43.96 153.80 -50.41
CA HIS A 537 44.29 153.18 -49.11
C HIS A 537 45.27 152.00 -49.23
N LYS A 538 45.07 151.09 -50.20
CA LYS A 538 45.97 149.94 -50.38
C LYS A 538 47.32 150.36 -50.99
N GLN A 539 47.35 151.40 -51.83
CA GLN A 539 48.59 152.08 -52.20
C GLN A 539 49.21 152.82 -51.00
N LYS A 540 48.48 153.63 -50.21
CA LYS A 540 49.07 154.35 -49.06
C LYS A 540 49.84 153.44 -48.09
N HIS A 541 49.39 152.21 -47.84
CA HIS A 541 50.14 151.27 -46.99
C HIS A 541 51.36 150.66 -47.70
N MET A 542 51.16 150.06 -48.87
CA MET A 542 52.24 149.40 -49.63
C MET A 542 53.30 150.39 -50.13
N TRP A 543 52.87 151.59 -50.52
CA TRP A 543 53.76 152.67 -50.96
C TRP A 543 54.52 153.26 -49.79
N LYS A 544 53.98 153.34 -48.57
CA LYS A 544 54.73 153.83 -47.41
C LYS A 544 55.84 152.88 -46.96
N GLU A 545 55.55 151.58 -46.85
CA GLU A 545 56.59 150.60 -46.48
C GLU A 545 57.65 150.39 -47.57
N ASN A 546 57.26 150.48 -48.85
CA ASN A 546 58.21 150.47 -49.95
C ASN A 546 58.95 151.81 -50.06
N LEU A 547 58.32 152.95 -49.75
CA LEU A 547 58.95 154.27 -49.70
C LEU A 547 60.03 154.30 -48.62
N GLU A 548 59.77 153.88 -47.38
CA GLU A 548 60.81 153.89 -46.34
C GLU A 548 62.02 152.98 -46.68
N ARG A 549 61.81 151.94 -47.51
CA ARG A 549 62.88 151.12 -48.10
C ARG A 549 63.55 151.79 -49.31
N ILE A 550 62.79 152.47 -50.16
CA ILE A 550 63.25 153.21 -51.35
C ILE A 550 63.94 154.52 -50.94
N GLU A 551 63.60 155.15 -49.82
CA GLU A 551 64.23 156.34 -49.26
C GLU A 551 65.59 155.98 -48.68
N LYS A 552 65.71 154.92 -47.88
CA LYS A 552 67.03 154.40 -47.46
C LYS A 552 67.89 153.99 -48.67
N ARG A 553 67.27 153.41 -49.71
CA ARG A 553 67.94 153.10 -50.98
C ARG A 553 68.26 154.34 -51.83
N ASN A 554 67.46 155.39 -51.73
CA ASN A 554 67.68 156.66 -52.40
C ASN A 554 68.67 157.54 -51.65
N GLU A 555 68.83 157.45 -50.34
CA GLU A 555 69.96 158.09 -49.65
C GLU A 555 71.28 157.45 -50.07
N GLU A 556 71.33 156.12 -50.26
CA GLU A 556 72.47 155.44 -50.88
C GLU A 556 72.70 155.87 -52.33
N LEU A 557 71.63 155.97 -53.13
CA LEU A 557 71.71 156.36 -54.55
C LEU A 557 71.93 157.87 -54.73
N GLU A 558 71.50 158.73 -53.81
CA GLU A 558 71.77 160.17 -53.81
C GLU A 558 73.19 160.48 -53.38
N LYS A 559 73.77 159.70 -52.45
CA LYS A 559 75.21 159.77 -52.18
C LYS A 559 76.00 159.44 -53.46
N LYS A 560 75.57 158.43 -54.24
CA LYS A 560 76.15 158.09 -55.55
C LYS A 560 75.82 159.10 -56.66
N CYS A 561 74.63 159.69 -56.65
CA CYS A 561 74.18 160.64 -57.65
C CYS A 561 74.66 162.07 -57.40
N LYS A 562 75.00 162.46 -56.16
CA LYS A 562 75.75 163.70 -55.86
C LYS A 562 77.16 163.62 -56.44
N ILE A 563 77.84 162.48 -56.29
CA ILE A 563 79.15 162.20 -56.93
C ILE A 563 79.05 162.26 -58.48
N ASN A 564 77.92 161.85 -59.08
CA ASN A 564 77.71 161.97 -60.53
C ASN A 564 77.23 163.37 -60.97
N PHE A 565 76.46 164.09 -60.14
CA PHE A 565 75.97 165.45 -60.37
C PHE A 565 77.15 166.42 -60.50
N GLU A 566 78.16 166.29 -59.64
CA GLU A 566 79.41 167.05 -59.72
C GLU A 566 80.18 166.75 -61.03
N ARG A 567 80.31 165.46 -61.40
CA ARG A 567 80.97 165.05 -62.66
C ARG A 567 80.24 165.53 -63.93
N LEU A 568 78.90 165.50 -63.95
CA LEU A 568 78.12 165.94 -65.11
C LEU A 568 78.00 167.47 -65.19
N SER A 569 77.97 168.17 -64.06
CA SER A 569 78.08 169.64 -64.00
C SER A 569 79.41 170.13 -64.61
N ALA A 570 80.52 169.44 -64.30
CA ALA A 570 81.82 169.70 -64.90
C ALA A 570 81.86 169.44 -66.42
N ALA A 571 81.07 168.49 -66.94
CA ALA A 571 81.02 168.16 -68.36
C ALA A 571 80.10 169.09 -69.18
N ALA A 572 78.90 169.40 -68.68
CA ALA A 572 77.89 170.16 -69.43
C ALA A 572 78.30 171.62 -69.68
N SER A 573 78.98 172.25 -68.71
CA SER A 573 79.53 173.62 -68.81
C SER A 573 80.60 173.79 -69.90
N ILE A 574 81.15 172.68 -70.43
CA ILE A 574 82.04 172.66 -71.60
C ILE A 574 81.23 172.67 -72.90
N HIS A 575 80.13 171.91 -72.98
CA HIS A 575 79.28 171.87 -74.17
C HIS A 575 78.49 173.17 -74.40
N GLU A 576 78.13 173.88 -73.33
CA GLU A 576 77.47 175.19 -73.44
C GLU A 576 78.33 176.26 -74.15
N LYS A 577 79.67 176.11 -74.09
CA LYS A 577 80.64 176.95 -74.82
C LYS A 577 80.72 176.59 -76.31
N TYR A 578 80.24 175.42 -76.74
CA TYR A 578 80.23 174.99 -78.14
C TYR A 578 78.93 175.36 -78.88
N LYS A 579 77.73 175.14 -78.31
CA LYS A 579 76.47 175.38 -79.05
C LYS A 579 76.22 176.88 -79.35
N LYS A 580 76.78 177.81 -78.57
CA LYS A 580 76.76 179.25 -78.89
C LYS A 580 77.45 179.58 -80.23
N LYS A 581 78.37 178.75 -80.74
CA LYS A 581 78.96 178.92 -82.09
C LYS A 581 78.00 178.49 -83.23
N SER A 582 77.14 177.50 -83.04
CA SER A 582 76.24 177.03 -84.13
C SER A 582 75.08 177.99 -84.40
N LEU A 583 74.67 178.78 -83.40
CA LEU A 583 73.56 179.74 -83.51
C LEU A 583 73.83 180.84 -84.55
N LEU A 584 75.10 181.27 -84.69
CA LEU A 584 75.54 182.27 -85.67
C LEU A 584 75.55 181.74 -87.13
N ALA A 585 75.65 180.43 -87.33
CA ALA A 585 75.73 179.82 -88.66
C ALA A 585 74.36 179.60 -89.35
N ILE A 586 73.28 179.47 -88.56
CA ILE A 586 71.94 179.20 -89.12
C ILE A 586 71.27 180.50 -89.63
N GLN A 587 71.54 181.65 -88.99
CA GLN A 587 71.06 182.95 -89.47
C GLN A 587 71.63 183.33 -90.85
N THR A 588 72.84 182.87 -91.18
CA THR A 588 73.47 183.05 -92.50
C THR A 588 72.89 182.12 -93.57
N LEU A 589 72.38 180.93 -93.19
CA LEU A 589 71.70 180.02 -94.12
C LEU A 589 70.25 180.43 -94.42
N LYS A 590 69.54 181.03 -93.46
CA LYS A 590 68.11 181.38 -93.65
C LYS A 590 67.87 182.28 -94.88
N LYS A 591 68.77 183.25 -95.12
CA LYS A 591 68.76 184.15 -96.29
C LYS A 591 69.08 183.48 -97.65
N LYS A 592 69.24 182.14 -97.72
CA LYS A 592 69.40 181.39 -98.98
C LYS A 592 68.22 180.47 -99.34
N LEU A 593 67.36 180.09 -98.39
CA LEU A 593 66.27 179.13 -98.67
C LEU A 593 65.06 179.78 -99.36
N GLU A 594 64.79 181.05 -99.06
CA GLU A 594 63.70 181.84 -99.65
C GLU A 594 63.88 182.07 -101.18
N LEU A 595 64.99 181.60 -101.76
CA LEU A 595 65.29 181.58 -103.19
C LEU A 595 65.05 180.18 -103.85
N LYS A 596 64.26 179.25 -103.28
CA LYS A 596 64.19 177.83 -103.78
C LYS A 596 62.87 176.98 -103.96
N CYS A 597 61.70 177.07 -103.27
CA CYS A 597 60.74 175.91 -103.06
C CYS A 597 59.22 175.89 -103.54
N ALA A 598 58.50 174.70 -103.60
CA ALA A 598 56.94 174.35 -103.66
C ALA A 598 56.24 172.68 -103.63
N LYS A 599 55.29 171.75 -102.67
CA LYS A 599 54.48 170.06 -102.25
C LYS A 599 52.98 169.02 -101.43
N ILE A 600 52.59 167.69 -100.56
CA ILE A 600 51.32 166.28 -100.23
C ILE A 600 50.42 165.17 -98.83
N GLU A 601 49.42 163.88 -98.65
CA GLU A 601 48.20 162.89 -97.56
C GLU A 601 47.51 161.07 -97.05
N GLU A 602 46.36 160.30 -96.16
CA GLU A 602 45.72 158.63 -95.45
C GLU A 602 44.13 157.61 -94.74
N LEU A 603 43.67 156.21 -94.01
CA LEU A 603 42.23 155.07 -93.44
C LEU A 603 41.78 153.48 -92.30
N ASP A 604 40.77 152.35 -91.67
CA ASP A 604 39.25 151.34 -91.09
C ASP A 604 38.79 149.65 -90.13
N ALA A 605 37.77 148.52 -89.47
CA ALA A 605 36.26 147.65 -88.74
C ALA A 605 35.63 145.90 -87.99
N MET A 606 34.43 145.16 -87.13
CA MET A 606 33.63 143.51 -86.60
C MET A 606 32.31 142.62 -85.39
N CYS A 607 31.61 141.18 -85.05
CA CYS A 607 30.35 140.26 -83.93
C CYS A 607 29.59 138.47 -83.43
N LYS A 608 28.53 137.74 -82.41
CA LYS A 608 27.69 136.10 -81.89
C LYS A 608 26.27 135.23 -80.77
N ILE A 609 25.77 133.81 -80.14
CA ILE A 609 24.33 132.76 -79.44
C ILE A 609 23.90 131.24 -78.21
N PHE A 610 22.91 130.15 -77.49
CA PHE A 610 21.39 129.12 -76.96
C PHE A 610 20.80 127.66 -75.70
N GLU A 611 19.49 126.86 -75.16
CA GLU A 611 18.67 125.30 -74.41
C GLU A 611 17.65 124.38 -72.95
N ASN A 612 16.62 123.13 -72.64
CA ASN A 612 15.92 121.90 -71.36
C ASN A 612 14.31 120.88 -70.68
N TRP A 613 13.85 119.59 -69.80
CA TRP A 613 12.39 118.62 -69.03
C TRP A 613 11.81 117.00 -67.99
N VAL A 614 10.57 116.35 -67.12
CA VAL A 614 9.69 114.77 -66.46
C VAL A 614 8.66 113.92 -64.96
N SER A 615 7.67 112.67 -64.58
CA SER A 615 6.79 111.71 -63.16
C SER A 615 5.47 110.26 -62.69
N PRO A 616 4.85 109.37 -61.46
CA PRO A 616 3.74 107.93 -60.87
C PRO A 616 2.67 107.11 -59.37
N GLU A 617 1.73 105.83 -58.95
CA GLU A 617 0.66 105.02 -57.58
C GLU A 617 -0.36 103.36 -57.02
N GLU A 618 -1.16 102.65 -55.77
CA GLU A 618 -2.31 101.20 -55.19
C GLU A 618 -3.11 100.25 -53.61
N HIS A 619 -4.24 99.14 -53.20
CA HIS A 619 -4.88 97.82 -51.98
C HIS A 619 -6.43 97.01 -50.99
N LYS A 620 -6.90 95.69 -50.14
CA LYS A 620 -8.36 94.66 -49.40
C LYS A 620 -9.25 93.67 -47.88
N LYS A 621 -9.96 92.26 -47.38
CA LYS A 621 -11.30 91.41 -46.29
C LYS A 621 -11.90 89.78 -45.26
N LEU A 622 -13.02 89.19 -44.23
CA LEU A 622 -13.74 87.62 -43.36
C LEU A 622 -15.07 86.90 -42.02
N LYS A 623 -15.77 85.52 -41.43
CA LYS A 623 -16.83 84.82 -40.05
C LYS A 623 -17.49 83.34 -39.11
N LEU A 624 -18.74 82.54 -39.02
CA LEU A 624 -19.62 81.89 -37.75
C LEU A 624 -20.32 80.36 -37.42
N GLN A 625 -19.91 79.39 -36.51
CA GLN A 625 -20.73 78.16 -36.01
C GLN A 625 -20.39 77.50 -34.60
N LEU A 626 -19.90 78.23 -33.60
CA LEU A 626 -19.42 77.72 -32.28
C LEU A 626 -20.53 77.45 -31.22
N GLN A 627 -21.79 77.59 -31.58
CA GLN A 627 -22.94 77.53 -30.66
C GLN A 627 -23.64 76.15 -30.70
N ASP A 628 -23.05 75.13 -30.06
CA ASP A 628 -23.78 74.23 -29.14
C ASP A 628 -22.82 73.30 -28.35
N LEU A 629 -22.66 73.61 -27.06
CA LEU A 629 -22.38 72.72 -25.93
C LEU A 629 -21.85 71.29 -26.29
N LEU A 630 -20.54 71.00 -26.36
CA LEU A 630 -19.43 71.55 -25.55
C LEU A 630 -19.72 71.64 -24.04
N TYR A 631 -20.72 70.90 -23.54
CA TYR A 631 -21.05 70.86 -22.10
C TYR A 631 -21.24 69.45 -21.56
N ARG A 632 -22.13 68.64 -22.17
CA ARG A 632 -22.95 67.74 -21.34
C ARG A 632 -22.68 66.25 -21.40
N HIS A 633 -22.26 65.66 -22.53
CA HIS A 633 -22.01 64.22 -22.53
C HIS A 633 -20.59 63.88 -22.11
N ASN A 634 -20.43 63.94 -20.79
CA ASN A 634 -19.54 63.11 -20.00
C ASN A 634 -18.05 63.54 -20.06
N GLU A 635 -17.31 63.52 -18.94
CA GLU A 635 -17.00 62.37 -18.08
C GLU A 635 -16.33 61.22 -18.86
N PHE A 636 -15.64 60.33 -18.14
CA PHE A 636 -15.03 59.12 -18.71
C PHE A 636 -13.98 59.33 -19.83
N ARG A 637 -13.42 60.54 -19.93
CA ARG A 637 -11.96 60.70 -20.15
C ARG A 637 -11.12 60.42 -18.88
N ARG A 638 -11.75 59.87 -17.84
CA ARG A 638 -11.11 59.20 -16.69
C ARG A 638 -11.56 57.75 -16.69
N LEU A 639 -10.60 56.82 -16.87
CA LEU A 639 -10.78 55.36 -16.89
C LEU A 639 -11.56 54.89 -18.15
N VAL A 640 -11.10 53.97 -19.01
CA VAL A 640 -10.06 52.93 -18.84
C VAL A 640 -9.13 52.73 -20.07
N PHE A 641 -9.47 53.23 -21.27
CA PHE A 641 -8.94 52.74 -22.57
C PHE A 641 -8.62 53.88 -23.57
N SER A 642 -7.87 53.72 -24.69
CA SER A 642 -6.78 52.78 -25.09
C SER A 642 -6.27 53.11 -26.53
N ALA A 643 -4.96 52.97 -26.80
CA ALA A 643 -4.39 52.58 -28.11
C ALA A 643 -4.65 53.52 -29.35
N PRO A 644 -4.09 53.24 -30.56
CA PRO A 644 -4.09 54.18 -31.71
C PRO A 644 -5.21 53.97 -32.73
N VAL A 645 -5.26 54.88 -33.71
CA VAL A 645 -5.53 54.54 -35.13
C VAL A 645 -4.66 55.43 -36.06
N VAL A 646 -4.38 54.94 -37.28
CA VAL A 646 -3.87 55.65 -38.50
C VAL A 646 -2.34 55.83 -38.66
N GLY A 647 -1.72 54.86 -39.35
CA GLY A 647 -0.66 55.11 -40.37
C GLY A 647 -1.30 55.19 -41.78
N ASP A 648 -0.67 55.61 -42.88
CA ASP A 648 0.77 55.57 -43.29
C ASP A 648 1.26 54.10 -43.46
N LYS A 649 1.82 53.61 -44.58
CA LYS A 649 2.61 54.24 -45.68
C LYS A 649 2.51 53.51 -47.04
N GLY A 650 2.76 54.26 -48.13
CA GLY A 650 3.45 53.76 -49.34
C GLY A 650 2.70 52.71 -50.20
N PRO A 651 3.39 51.95 -51.09
CA PRO A 651 4.84 51.95 -51.41
C PRO A 651 5.26 53.06 -52.42
N LEU A 652 6.37 52.89 -53.16
CA LEU A 652 7.20 53.98 -53.73
C LEU A 652 7.91 53.66 -55.07
N ASN A 653 8.30 54.73 -55.79
CA ASN A 653 9.35 54.86 -56.84
C ASN A 653 9.13 54.15 -58.20
N PRO A 654 9.94 54.45 -59.25
CA PRO A 654 10.80 55.63 -59.46
C PRO A 654 10.04 56.73 -60.25
N ILE A 655 10.57 57.90 -60.61
CA ILE A 655 11.94 58.47 -60.47
C ILE A 655 11.83 59.78 -59.64
N LEU A 656 12.89 60.16 -58.93
CA LEU A 656 12.98 61.37 -58.10
C LEU A 656 12.99 62.65 -58.99
N PRO A 657 11.88 63.43 -59.10
CA PRO A 657 11.66 64.29 -60.27
C PRO A 657 11.65 65.80 -59.97
N ASN A 658 11.80 66.60 -61.04
CA ASN A 658 11.98 68.04 -60.99
C ASN A 658 10.66 68.84 -60.96
N ASN A 659 10.15 69.11 -59.76
CA ASN A 659 9.33 70.30 -59.47
C ASN A 659 10.22 71.56 -59.64
N SER A 660 9.81 72.69 -60.22
CA SER A 660 8.52 73.12 -60.80
C SER A 660 8.77 74.20 -61.89
N PHE A 661 7.71 74.83 -62.41
CA PHE A 661 7.72 76.02 -63.28
C PHE A 661 8.05 75.83 -64.78
N HIS A 662 7.35 74.89 -65.41
CA HIS A 662 6.75 75.19 -66.72
C HIS A 662 5.37 75.84 -66.44
N SER A 663 5.09 77.08 -66.85
CA SER A 663 4.95 77.62 -68.21
C SER A 663 3.67 77.14 -68.92
N ASN A 664 2.57 77.85 -68.63
CA ASN A 664 1.29 77.92 -69.36
C ASN A 664 0.59 76.58 -69.74
N PHE A 665 -0.60 76.34 -69.17
CA PHE A 665 -1.90 76.64 -69.84
C PHE A 665 -3.08 75.91 -69.17
N GLU A 666 -4.10 76.64 -68.70
CA GLU A 666 -5.31 76.07 -68.08
C GLU A 666 -6.40 75.71 -69.12
N GLU A 667 -6.12 74.74 -70.00
CA GLU A 667 -7.14 74.11 -70.87
C GLU A 667 -7.07 72.57 -70.88
N GLN A 668 -6.76 71.90 -69.76
CA GLN A 668 -6.70 70.42 -69.76
C GLN A 668 -7.16 69.65 -68.51
N ASP A 669 -8.04 70.21 -67.68
CA ASP A 669 -8.66 69.54 -66.52
C ASP A 669 -9.72 68.47 -66.90
N ASN A 670 -9.45 67.68 -67.95
CA ASN A 670 -10.41 66.77 -68.58
C ASN A 670 -9.79 65.46 -69.12
N CYS A 671 -8.51 65.17 -68.84
CA CYS A 671 -7.80 64.01 -69.41
C CYS A 671 -7.27 62.99 -68.38
N HIS A 672 -6.45 63.42 -67.41
CA HIS A 672 -5.60 62.50 -66.63
C HIS A 672 -6.28 61.76 -65.46
N ARG A 673 -7.61 61.88 -65.35
CA ARG A 673 -8.49 61.01 -64.53
C ARG A 673 -8.38 59.51 -64.89
N LYS A 674 -7.65 59.18 -65.96
CA LYS A 674 -7.34 57.82 -66.43
C LYS A 674 -6.05 57.21 -65.84
N GLU A 675 -5.07 58.01 -65.42
CA GLU A 675 -3.73 57.49 -65.05
C GLU A 675 -3.66 56.95 -63.62
N LEU A 676 -4.42 57.55 -62.69
CA LEU A 676 -4.61 56.99 -61.34
C LEU A 676 -5.15 55.55 -61.36
N HIS A 677 -5.81 55.13 -62.44
CA HIS A 677 -6.28 53.76 -62.60
C HIS A 677 -5.15 52.78 -62.90
N GLN A 678 -4.11 53.18 -63.65
CA GLN A 678 -2.99 52.32 -64.03
C GLN A 678 -1.97 52.13 -62.89
N LEU A 679 -1.91 53.06 -61.94
CA LEU A 679 -1.12 52.88 -60.71
C LEU A 679 -1.68 51.73 -59.86
N LYS A 680 -3.00 51.54 -59.87
CA LYS A 680 -3.70 50.55 -59.05
C LYS A 680 -3.35 49.11 -59.46
N ASP A 681 -3.46 48.81 -60.75
CA ASP A 681 -3.15 47.49 -61.34
C ASP A 681 -1.68 47.07 -61.13
N ARG A 682 -0.78 48.04 -60.89
CA ARG A 682 0.65 47.80 -60.67
C ARG A 682 1.00 47.55 -59.20
N LEU A 683 0.20 48.09 -58.27
CA LEU A 683 0.32 47.82 -56.84
C LEU A 683 -0.12 46.40 -56.47
N GLU A 684 -1.20 45.88 -57.08
CA GLU A 684 -1.67 44.50 -56.84
C GLU A 684 -0.61 43.44 -57.22
N LYS A 685 0.23 43.71 -58.24
CA LYS A 685 1.37 42.85 -58.57
C LYS A 685 2.53 42.94 -57.58
N LEU A 686 2.75 44.09 -56.94
CA LEU A 686 3.77 44.22 -55.91
C LEU A 686 3.35 43.48 -54.63
N ASP A 687 2.08 43.63 -54.24
CA ASP A 687 1.49 42.94 -53.08
C ASP A 687 1.47 41.41 -53.26
N SER A 688 1.34 40.93 -54.50
CA SER A 688 1.52 39.50 -54.83
C SER A 688 2.96 39.03 -54.58
N ASN A 689 3.95 39.76 -55.11
CA ASN A 689 5.38 39.42 -54.99
C ASN A 689 5.91 39.51 -53.55
N GLN A 690 5.32 40.39 -52.71
CA GLN A 690 5.71 40.54 -51.30
C GLN A 690 5.20 39.39 -50.41
N ARG A 691 4.19 38.64 -50.84
CA ARG A 691 3.73 37.42 -50.13
C ARG A 691 4.69 36.26 -50.33
N GLU A 692 5.14 36.00 -51.56
CA GLU A 692 6.13 34.95 -51.86
C GLU A 692 7.44 35.17 -51.06
N GLN A 693 7.94 36.41 -51.00
CA GLN A 693 9.16 36.72 -50.25
C GLN A 693 8.97 36.66 -48.72
N LEU A 694 7.75 36.79 -48.20
CA LEU A 694 7.47 36.54 -46.78
C LEU A 694 7.48 35.05 -46.45
N GLU A 695 6.97 34.18 -47.34
CA GLU A 695 7.04 32.72 -47.17
C GLU A 695 8.49 32.20 -47.23
N GLU A 696 9.33 32.71 -48.14
CA GLU A 696 10.76 32.39 -48.21
C GLU A 696 11.51 32.81 -46.92
N LEU A 697 11.24 34.01 -46.40
CA LEU A 697 11.86 34.51 -45.16
C LEU A 697 11.40 33.74 -43.92
N GLN A 698 10.13 33.30 -43.88
CA GLN A 698 9.62 32.48 -42.78
C GLN A 698 10.30 31.10 -42.72
N HIS A 699 10.71 30.56 -43.87
CA HIS A 699 11.51 29.33 -43.94
C HIS A 699 12.96 29.51 -43.45
N PHE A 700 13.60 30.65 -43.72
CA PHE A 700 14.98 30.92 -43.29
C PHE A 700 15.13 31.13 -41.78
N ILE A 701 14.14 31.73 -41.10
CA ILE A 701 14.18 32.00 -39.65
C ILE A 701 14.23 30.72 -38.80
N SER A 702 13.91 29.56 -39.38
CA SER A 702 13.94 28.26 -38.69
C SER A 702 15.35 27.68 -38.46
N ASN A 703 16.43 28.24 -39.01
CA ASN A 703 17.79 27.72 -38.81
C ASN A 703 18.88 28.82 -38.71
N SER A 704 19.64 28.80 -37.61
CA SER A 704 20.82 29.63 -37.28
C SER A 704 20.55 31.05 -36.74
N PRO A 705 21.23 31.51 -35.66
CA PRO A 705 20.86 32.70 -34.89
C PRO A 705 21.63 33.98 -35.28
N PRO A 706 21.10 35.17 -34.92
CA PRO A 706 21.72 35.90 -33.79
C PRO A 706 20.71 36.64 -32.89
N SER A 707 21.13 36.99 -31.66
CA SER A 707 20.38 37.90 -30.77
C SER A 707 21.26 39.06 -30.30
N VAL A 708 20.92 40.28 -30.73
CA VAL A 708 21.64 41.52 -30.37
C VAL A 708 20.65 42.59 -29.90
N GLN A 709 21.06 43.33 -28.88
CA GLN A 709 20.34 44.45 -28.30
C GLN A 709 20.07 45.57 -29.33
N ARG A 710 18.86 46.16 -29.35
CA ARG A 710 18.58 47.40 -28.60
C ARG A 710 17.16 47.92 -28.78
N SER A 711 16.66 48.44 -27.66
CA SER A 711 15.55 49.39 -27.50
C SER A 711 15.35 50.40 -28.64
N CYS A 712 14.10 50.63 -29.04
CA CYS A 712 13.47 51.93 -28.79
C CYS A 712 11.92 51.89 -28.86
N SER A 713 11.30 52.77 -28.07
CA SER A 713 9.99 53.41 -28.27
C SER A 713 8.73 52.56 -28.48
N ASN A 714 7.89 52.55 -27.44
CA ASN A 714 6.44 52.80 -27.44
C ASN A 714 5.62 52.32 -28.65
N GLU A 715 4.74 51.34 -28.41
CA GLU A 715 3.33 51.65 -28.09
C GLU A 715 2.65 52.46 -29.19
N CYS A 716 2.08 51.75 -30.15
CA CYS A 716 0.71 51.96 -30.62
C CYS A 716 0.27 50.72 -31.40
#